data_AF-A0A2A4JK73-F1
#
_entry.id   AF-A0A2A4JK73-F1
#
_cell.length_a   1.000
_cell.length_b   1.000
_cell.length_c   1.000
_cell.angle_alpha   90.00
_cell.angle_beta   90.00
_cell.angle_gamma   90.00
#
_symmetry.space_group_name_H-M   'P 1'
#
loop_
_entity.id
_entity.type
_entity.pdbx_description
1 polymer ?
#
loop_
_entity_poly.entity_id
_entity_poly.type
_entity_poly.pdbx_seq_one_letter_code
_entity_poly.pdbx_strand_id
1 'polypeptide(L)'
;MAPLDLDGATLGKRHQHYNKLVKEGIANPQPLTAISLDNTDVDNLLKIDLACHNKDVDYIIAVFKTGDMLCLSRALARSTWLITDSQYAHIINPDYLNSQLLPQMSVKAFAKLKKHVRHHIQDEVRAEQFYSDEKNAIDALKWLPSCSVSFIENNVEKHIDHLKLRTFKRLCERSNNVFQIISKDLQYYEITKYARVALFLLKADVNKFLDIMEEKKAIQQLPQLSDKATHLIMKTCPKRIIDKFDQYITSIDIPTFSKYLKPDEVKPFIYKQATQDMKCYPFYELRRLFKYDVLKHFIHRLPKSDQFDFVKKIFIDKEYEKYDDGTTENINIDSEPYKMKMLCKVVDTPSFVWYRFATFERAFEDITTTISRDLDNENKSAMLTVLTSCADNNLQHIQTLLQYFLDKHKKEESNFTLKFTTKLLKNINITQYDEKTWNLVNELFKTLKVYDETSSSCKKSDLIVESIIVYHLLHDQNIPQVIKDNFSFGTLISYGRKLNNEQRDKIFTFVYEALINKFKPITKEEDLSDSIQNLLCILELLHDWEKQLTDYPLVINKIKECVQIKEDNSWKNSLVPLYNFKKSWRKYMFEDSITMNPCEDVCLNALKHDPQLLERHHKEINTLRSNDAVSLRRLLAKLRVYWPHSLAQQWIDAYLLNLNKTEGHKATIRGICSTLPQKPLVEFIEKYKPAGPKIDWSAVDDRVLSIQRFIAKNMHIARPKPGPDTILLYAKGDYLQFALPSLLAIYNNLNVTQSQEHIPKILDAPVSIQKHGIRLAFRKLDHEAIKKIFFDCWKRSKNPSIRVLIFQFTFELLCKEEDPTISASLWELIELFIENLTFEEDKKIYNLLSKVRDVPENIRPKFLVKSYNFMKSLIDKVKEEDRNHYNSLSADMAEESRDIMEGMCPQFVLSIIDEFLDKDFFGNDCGRVGGMISVISAYLLCTDNEDIQTEKYEKVFVPLMRRALTMPHIVRDNFQRVLTQLTRDLKDYVVKKNKIIPVKMFSNIQDEIEKSLRVTENYLMLTRWKLTVALTKLMEKTNSNEWYDNVNEVEPEFGKICLDYLKQDVDTHFPCIYKLFSNALSTLFDNLDANDSFKIKIYESILADKDFVQGYLTTIDMSGQSYMYDKSTYEDLWTQIFEHPSVEVKMHYYNRRKDLRDY
;
A
#
# COMPACT_ATOMS: atom_id res chain seq x y z
N MET A 1 25.82 12.44 50.13
CA MET A 1 26.81 11.56 49.48
C MET A 1 27.39 12.30 48.29
N ALA A 2 28.69 12.18 48.03
CA ALA A 2 29.28 12.72 46.81
C ALA A 2 28.65 12.03 45.58
N PRO A 3 28.41 12.75 44.47
CA PRO A 3 27.84 12.16 43.26
C PRO A 3 28.78 11.09 42.68
N LEU A 4 28.22 9.94 42.29
CA LEU A 4 28.98 8.80 41.76
C LEU A 4 29.60 9.13 40.38
N ASP A 5 30.89 8.87 40.22
CA ASP A 5 31.59 8.93 38.93
C ASP A 5 32.13 7.55 38.54
N LEU A 6 32.25 7.30 37.23
CA LEU A 6 32.66 6.02 36.67
C LEU A 6 34.11 6.06 36.22
N ASP A 7 34.98 5.29 36.85
CA ASP A 7 36.35 5.02 36.38
C ASP A 7 36.42 4.42 34.97
N GLY A 8 37.46 4.82 34.23
CA GLY A 8 37.79 4.29 32.91
C GLY A 8 37.97 5.37 31.84
N ALA A 9 38.97 5.18 30.98
CA ALA A 9 39.28 6.13 29.91
C ALA A 9 38.30 6.09 28.74
N THR A 10 37.68 4.94 28.44
CA THR A 10 36.76 4.76 27.29
C THR A 10 35.35 4.39 27.73
N LEU A 11 34.36 4.53 26.85
CA LEU A 11 32.97 4.13 27.12
C LEU A 11 32.89 2.66 27.56
N GLY A 12 33.68 1.79 26.94
CA GLY A 12 33.74 0.37 27.28
C GLY A 12 34.25 0.14 28.70
N LYS A 13 35.34 0.81 29.10
CA LYS A 13 35.89 0.71 30.46
C LYS A 13 34.93 1.28 31.51
N ARG A 14 34.28 2.41 31.23
CA ARG A 14 33.26 2.98 32.14
C ARG A 14 32.04 2.08 32.30
N HIS A 15 31.57 1.43 31.22
CA HIS A 15 30.55 0.39 31.33
C HIS A 15 31.00 -0.80 32.18
N GLN A 16 32.26 -1.24 32.06
CA GLN A 16 32.81 -2.31 32.90
C GLN A 16 32.82 -1.91 34.37
N HIS A 17 33.23 -0.68 34.70
CA HIS A 17 33.18 -0.19 36.07
C HIS A 17 31.76 -0.08 36.60
N TYR A 18 30.82 0.47 35.82
CA TYR A 18 29.41 0.49 36.19
C TYR A 18 28.88 -0.92 36.51
N ASN A 19 29.18 -1.91 35.68
CA ASN A 19 28.79 -3.30 35.94
C ASN A 19 29.45 -3.87 37.20
N LYS A 20 30.68 -3.45 37.53
CA LYS A 20 31.35 -3.82 38.79
C LYS A 20 30.59 -3.23 39.98
N LEU A 21 30.22 -1.96 39.95
CA LEU A 21 29.43 -1.30 41.01
C LEU A 21 28.06 -1.96 41.20
N VAL A 22 27.39 -2.36 40.11
CA VAL A 22 26.13 -3.13 40.21
C VAL A 22 26.37 -4.46 40.94
N LYS A 23 27.43 -5.21 40.60
CA LYS A 23 27.76 -6.47 41.28
C LYS A 23 28.09 -6.27 42.76
N GLU A 24 28.82 -5.21 43.10
CA GLU A 24 29.16 -4.86 44.48
C GLU A 24 27.92 -4.47 45.29
N GLY A 25 27.01 -3.69 44.71
CA GLY A 25 25.74 -3.33 45.36
C GLY A 25 24.79 -4.53 45.54
N ILE A 26 24.87 -5.52 44.65
CA ILE A 26 24.15 -6.81 44.82
C ILE A 26 24.77 -7.61 45.97
N ALA A 27 26.10 -7.67 46.05
CA ALA A 27 26.80 -8.41 47.09
C ALA A 27 26.63 -7.79 48.48
N ASN A 28 26.44 -6.46 48.56
CA ASN A 28 26.26 -5.71 49.80
C ASN A 28 24.96 -4.88 49.76
N PRO A 29 23.79 -5.50 49.98
CA PRO A 29 22.50 -4.83 49.85
C PRO A 29 22.35 -3.71 50.88
N GLN A 30 22.00 -2.52 50.43
CA GLN A 30 21.57 -1.41 51.28
C GLN A 30 20.13 -1.01 50.95
N PRO A 31 19.37 -0.49 51.94
CA PRO A 31 18.03 0.03 51.69
C PRO A 31 18.04 1.11 50.61
N LEU A 32 17.20 0.95 49.58
CA LEU A 32 17.09 1.93 48.51
C LEU A 32 16.29 3.14 48.98
N THR A 33 16.89 4.32 48.85
CA THR A 33 16.17 5.59 49.01
C THR A 33 15.25 5.83 47.83
N ALA A 34 14.12 6.50 48.06
CA ALA A 34 13.15 6.83 47.02
C ALA A 34 13.81 7.46 45.78
N ILE A 35 13.30 7.13 44.60
CA ILE A 35 13.82 7.69 43.35
C ILE A 35 13.68 9.21 43.35
N SER A 36 14.81 9.90 43.17
CA SER A 36 14.85 11.36 43.01
C SER A 36 15.56 11.70 41.72
N LEU A 37 14.87 12.49 40.88
CA LEU A 37 15.39 12.95 39.61
C LEU A 37 16.47 14.05 39.75
N ASP A 38 16.73 14.51 40.97
CA ASP A 38 17.83 15.42 41.30
C ASP A 38 19.18 14.69 41.43
N ASN A 39 19.17 13.37 41.64
CA ASN A 39 20.39 12.57 41.67
C ASN A 39 21.02 12.45 40.27
N THR A 40 22.30 12.06 40.20
CA THR A 40 22.95 11.82 38.91
C THR A 40 22.27 10.69 38.14
N ASP A 41 22.41 10.70 36.81
CA ASP A 41 21.85 9.66 35.97
C ASP A 41 22.43 8.28 36.32
N VAL A 42 23.71 8.19 36.66
CA VAL A 42 24.36 6.93 37.04
C VAL A 42 23.79 6.39 38.34
N ASP A 43 23.60 7.25 39.34
CA ASP A 43 23.02 6.87 40.64
C ASP A 43 21.62 6.30 40.47
N ASN A 44 20.76 6.99 39.71
CA ASN A 44 19.40 6.53 39.45
C ASN A 44 19.39 5.21 38.69
N LEU A 45 20.26 5.05 37.68
CA LEU A 45 20.38 3.79 36.94
C LEU A 45 20.87 2.65 37.84
N LEU A 46 21.85 2.89 38.71
CA LEU A 46 22.36 1.90 39.66
C LEU A 46 21.26 1.45 40.62
N LYS A 47 20.53 2.38 41.24
CA LYS A 47 19.40 2.06 42.12
C LYS A 47 18.32 1.25 41.41
N ILE A 48 17.99 1.60 40.16
CA ILE A 48 17.03 0.84 39.35
C ILE A 48 17.52 -0.58 39.09
N ASP A 49 18.79 -0.76 38.72
CA ASP A 49 19.37 -2.07 38.49
C ASP A 49 19.36 -2.94 39.76
N LEU A 50 19.67 -2.36 40.92
CA LEU A 50 19.60 -3.03 42.22
C LEU A 50 18.15 -3.39 42.59
N ALA A 51 17.19 -2.47 42.42
CA ALA A 51 15.77 -2.75 42.65
C ALA A 51 15.25 -3.87 41.75
N CYS A 52 15.63 -3.86 40.47
CA CYS A 52 15.28 -4.91 39.52
C CYS A 52 15.90 -6.27 39.87
N HIS A 53 17.13 -6.28 40.41
CA HIS A 53 17.76 -7.51 40.89
C HIS A 53 17.05 -8.06 42.14
N ASN A 54 16.76 -7.19 43.11
CA ASN A 54 16.11 -7.54 44.38
C ASN A 54 14.61 -7.81 44.24
N LYS A 55 14.06 -7.68 43.03
CA LYS A 55 12.63 -7.74 42.73
C LYS A 55 11.76 -6.80 43.59
N ASP A 56 12.28 -5.60 43.86
CA ASP A 56 11.54 -4.55 44.57
C ASP A 56 10.49 -3.92 43.63
N VAL A 57 9.29 -4.51 43.68
CA VAL A 57 8.16 -4.15 42.82
C VAL A 57 7.72 -2.70 43.06
N ASP A 58 7.61 -2.28 44.32
CA ASP A 58 7.11 -0.95 44.68
C ASP A 58 8.04 0.13 44.17
N TYR A 59 9.35 -0.08 44.29
CA TYR A 59 10.35 0.83 43.73
C TYR A 59 10.24 0.92 42.21
N ILE A 60 10.07 -0.20 41.51
CA ILE A 60 9.92 -0.23 40.05
C ILE A 60 8.64 0.49 39.60
N ILE A 61 7.53 0.28 40.31
CA ILE A 61 6.27 0.99 40.06
C ILE A 61 6.44 2.50 40.31
N ALA A 62 7.15 2.89 41.35
CA ALA A 62 7.49 4.30 41.58
C ALA A 62 8.30 4.88 40.41
N VAL A 63 9.28 4.13 39.88
CA VAL A 63 10.06 4.54 38.69
C VAL A 63 9.14 4.77 37.48
N PHE A 64 8.14 3.90 37.26
CA PHE A 64 7.19 4.04 36.15
C PHE A 64 6.40 5.35 36.20
N LYS A 65 6.13 5.86 37.42
CA LYS A 65 5.37 7.09 37.68
C LYS A 65 6.20 8.37 37.52
N THR A 66 7.53 8.29 37.50
CA THR A 66 8.42 9.49 37.44
C THR A 66 8.35 10.29 36.13
N GLY A 67 7.91 9.68 35.04
CA GLY A 67 7.89 10.33 33.71
C GLY A 67 9.26 10.46 33.01
N ASP A 68 10.37 10.02 33.63
CA ASP A 68 11.68 9.99 32.98
C ASP A 68 11.85 8.76 32.07
N MET A 69 12.03 9.00 30.78
CA MET A 69 12.08 7.91 29.80
C MET A 69 13.35 7.07 29.88
N LEU A 70 14.49 7.57 30.39
CA LEU A 70 15.68 6.72 30.55
C LEU A 70 15.48 5.75 31.71
N CYS A 71 15.07 6.26 32.88
CA CYS A 71 14.78 5.44 34.06
C CYS A 71 13.71 4.38 33.76
N LEU A 72 12.59 4.77 33.14
CA LEU A 72 11.56 3.83 32.69
C LEU A 72 12.12 2.78 31.73
N SER A 73 12.92 3.18 30.75
CA SER A 73 13.49 2.24 29.78
C SER A 73 14.43 1.24 30.45
N ARG A 74 15.21 1.69 31.45
CA ARG A 74 16.12 0.83 32.19
C ARG A 74 15.34 -0.15 33.05
N ALA A 75 14.37 0.33 33.81
CA ALA A 75 13.52 -0.49 34.67
C ALA A 75 12.83 -1.58 33.85
N LEU A 76 12.10 -1.23 32.79
CA LEU A 76 11.46 -2.21 31.90
C LEU A 76 12.44 -3.25 31.37
N ALA A 77 13.60 -2.83 30.85
CA ALA A 77 14.58 -3.74 30.29
C ALA A 77 15.21 -4.70 31.31
N ARG A 78 15.20 -4.37 32.61
CA ARG A 78 15.79 -5.17 33.69
C ARG A 78 14.75 -5.92 34.52
N SER A 79 13.47 -5.53 34.43
CA SER A 79 12.36 -6.13 35.17
C SER A 79 11.44 -6.97 34.27
N THR A 80 11.97 -7.67 33.26
CA THR A 80 11.14 -8.53 32.39
C THR A 80 10.41 -9.63 33.18
N TRP A 81 10.98 -10.03 34.32
CA TRP A 81 10.37 -10.94 35.29
C TRP A 81 9.01 -10.46 35.81
N LEU A 82 8.74 -9.14 35.82
CA LEU A 82 7.44 -8.59 36.22
C LEU A 82 6.33 -9.00 35.24
N ILE A 83 6.71 -9.33 34.00
CA ILE A 83 5.80 -9.78 32.94
C ILE A 83 5.77 -11.31 32.87
N THR A 84 6.95 -11.95 32.93
CA THR A 84 7.09 -13.40 32.68
C THR A 84 6.78 -14.28 33.90
N ASP A 85 7.03 -13.81 35.12
CA ASP A 85 6.82 -14.62 36.32
C ASP A 85 5.34 -14.52 36.75
N SER A 86 4.67 -15.67 36.90
CA SER A 86 3.23 -15.75 37.20
C SER A 86 2.83 -15.08 38.51
N GLN A 87 3.72 -15.05 39.51
CA GLN A 87 3.46 -14.42 40.81
C GLN A 87 3.16 -12.91 40.71
N TYR A 88 3.58 -12.23 39.64
CA TYR A 88 3.30 -10.80 39.41
C TYR A 88 2.19 -10.55 38.39
N ALA A 89 1.45 -11.58 37.97
CA ALA A 89 0.34 -11.43 37.03
C ALA A 89 -0.76 -10.48 37.54
N HIS A 90 -0.93 -10.37 38.86
CA HIS A 90 -1.85 -9.42 39.50
C HIS A 90 -1.46 -7.94 39.33
N ILE A 91 -0.24 -7.65 38.87
CA ILE A 91 0.27 -6.30 38.61
C ILE A 91 0.26 -5.99 37.10
N ILE A 92 0.67 -6.97 36.28
CA ILE A 92 0.68 -6.84 34.82
C ILE A 92 -0.54 -7.57 34.25
N ASN A 93 -1.71 -6.96 34.43
CA ASN A 93 -2.98 -7.34 33.81
C ASN A 93 -3.74 -6.06 33.39
N PRO A 94 -4.74 -6.17 32.51
CA PRO A 94 -5.46 -5.00 32.01
C PRO A 94 -6.03 -4.10 33.11
N ASP A 95 -6.69 -4.69 34.11
CA ASP A 95 -7.34 -3.95 35.19
C ASP A 95 -6.37 -3.11 36.00
N TYR A 96 -5.27 -3.70 36.49
CA TYR A 96 -4.27 -2.97 37.28
C TYR A 96 -3.57 -1.89 36.44
N LEU A 97 -3.23 -2.21 35.18
CA LEU A 97 -2.58 -1.24 34.29
C LEU A 97 -3.48 -0.03 34.05
N ASN A 98 -4.76 -0.23 33.75
CA ASN A 98 -5.70 0.84 33.40
C ASN A 98 -6.20 1.61 34.64
N SER A 99 -6.46 0.93 35.76
CA SER A 99 -7.04 1.57 36.96
C SER A 99 -6.00 2.18 37.91
N GLN A 100 -4.81 1.55 38.06
CA GLN A 100 -3.80 1.96 39.05
C GLN A 100 -2.63 2.71 38.43
N LEU A 101 -2.11 2.24 37.28
CA LEU A 101 -0.89 2.81 36.68
C LEU A 101 -1.18 3.92 35.68
N LEU A 102 -2.10 3.74 34.74
CA LEU A 102 -2.42 4.73 33.71
C LEU A 102 -2.73 6.13 34.29
N PRO A 103 -3.50 6.30 35.38
CA PRO A 103 -3.79 7.63 35.92
C PRO A 103 -2.55 8.36 36.43
N GLN A 104 -1.54 7.61 36.91
CA GLN A 104 -0.32 8.16 37.51
C GLN A 104 0.87 8.21 36.54
N MET A 105 0.80 7.50 35.42
CA MET A 105 1.82 7.49 34.37
C MET A 105 1.53 8.52 33.27
N SER A 106 2.57 9.02 32.63
CA SER A 106 2.39 9.75 31.37
C SER A 106 1.90 8.81 30.26
N VAL A 107 1.07 9.31 29.34
CA VAL A 107 0.58 8.53 28.17
C VAL A 107 1.75 7.87 27.41
N LYS A 108 2.86 8.59 27.25
CA LYS A 108 4.06 8.08 26.58
C LYS A 108 4.74 6.94 27.36
N ALA A 109 4.82 7.06 28.69
CA ALA A 109 5.35 6.02 29.55
C ALA A 109 4.45 4.77 29.52
N PHE A 110 3.13 4.97 29.63
CA PHE A 110 2.16 3.88 29.60
C PHE A 110 2.17 3.14 28.26
N ALA A 111 2.16 3.87 27.13
CA ALA A 111 2.28 3.27 25.80
C ALA A 111 3.57 2.46 25.64
N LYS A 112 4.68 2.91 26.27
CA LYS A 112 5.93 2.15 26.29
C LYS A 112 5.85 0.90 27.15
N LEU A 113 5.22 0.97 28.33
CA LEU A 113 4.94 -0.19 29.18
C LEU A 113 4.06 -1.21 28.46
N LYS A 114 2.88 -0.81 27.95
CA LYS A 114 1.96 -1.68 27.18
C LYS A 114 2.65 -2.32 25.99
N LYS A 115 3.47 -1.55 25.25
CA LYS A 115 4.31 -2.10 24.18
C LYS A 115 5.29 -3.13 24.72
N HIS A 116 6.00 -2.86 25.81
CA HIS A 116 6.97 -3.78 26.39
C HIS A 116 6.29 -5.08 26.87
N VAL A 117 5.16 -4.99 27.59
CA VAL A 117 4.32 -6.14 27.97
C VAL A 117 4.02 -7.02 26.76
N ARG A 118 3.50 -6.43 25.67
CA ARG A 118 3.18 -7.17 24.44
C ARG A 118 4.37 -7.88 23.78
N HIS A 119 5.60 -7.38 23.96
CA HIS A 119 6.77 -8.02 23.36
C HIS A 119 7.29 -9.21 24.20
N HIS A 120 6.91 -9.28 25.48
CA HIS A 120 7.47 -10.25 26.44
C HIS A 120 6.42 -11.19 27.06
N ILE A 121 5.13 -10.91 26.87
CA ILE A 121 4.07 -11.83 27.29
C ILE A 121 4.13 -13.11 26.46
N GLN A 122 4.19 -14.25 27.15
CA GLN A 122 4.17 -15.60 26.56
C GLN A 122 2.96 -16.41 27.02
N ASP A 123 2.30 -15.95 28.09
CA ASP A 123 1.08 -16.53 28.62
C ASP A 123 -0.10 -16.18 27.70
N GLU A 124 -0.64 -17.19 27.04
CA GLU A 124 -1.72 -17.05 26.06
C GLU A 124 -3.00 -16.51 26.70
N VAL A 125 -3.35 -16.97 27.91
CA VAL A 125 -4.57 -16.54 28.64
C VAL A 125 -4.47 -15.06 29.00
N ARG A 126 -3.32 -14.61 29.48
CA ARG A 126 -3.11 -13.19 29.79
C ARG A 126 -3.10 -12.33 28.53
N ALA A 127 -2.55 -12.83 27.41
CA ALA A 127 -2.63 -12.12 26.13
C ALA A 127 -4.08 -11.98 25.64
N GLU A 128 -4.92 -13.00 25.84
CA GLU A 128 -6.35 -12.99 25.55
C GLU A 128 -7.13 -12.00 26.43
N GLN A 129 -6.76 -11.86 27.71
CA GLN A 129 -7.30 -10.81 28.58
C GLN A 129 -6.98 -9.41 28.04
N PHE A 130 -5.74 -9.16 27.62
CA PHE A 130 -5.37 -7.88 26.99
C PHE A 130 -6.06 -7.64 25.65
N TYR A 131 -6.32 -8.70 24.87
CA TYR A 131 -7.12 -8.59 23.66
C TYR A 131 -8.55 -8.16 23.98
N SER A 132 -9.16 -8.79 24.99
CA SER A 132 -10.58 -8.59 25.34
C SER A 132 -10.84 -7.23 25.99
N ASP A 133 -9.86 -6.67 26.70
CA ASP A 133 -9.93 -5.31 27.27
C ASP A 133 -9.79 -4.19 26.22
N GLU A 134 -9.23 -4.50 25.04
CA GLU A 134 -8.94 -3.47 24.05
C GLU A 134 -10.16 -3.08 23.23
N LYS A 135 -10.68 -1.86 23.47
CA LYS A 135 -11.79 -1.29 22.69
C LYS A 135 -11.43 -0.97 21.23
N ASN A 136 -10.16 -0.70 20.93
CA ASN A 136 -9.71 -0.37 19.58
C ASN A 136 -9.28 -1.63 18.80
N ALA A 137 -10.01 -1.96 17.74
CA ALA A 137 -9.74 -3.13 16.91
C ALA A 137 -8.28 -3.21 16.39
N ILE A 138 -7.67 -2.09 15.99
CA ILE A 138 -6.27 -2.07 15.50
C ILE A 138 -5.29 -2.41 16.62
N ASP A 139 -5.55 -1.98 17.85
CA ASP A 139 -4.72 -2.32 19.01
C ASP A 139 -4.96 -3.77 19.46
N ALA A 140 -6.20 -4.26 19.41
CA ALA A 140 -6.58 -5.61 19.79
C ALA A 140 -5.84 -6.64 18.92
N LEU A 141 -5.86 -6.45 17.60
CA LEU A 141 -5.13 -7.27 16.63
C LEU A 141 -3.62 -7.40 16.90
N LYS A 142 -3.00 -6.47 17.66
CA LYS A 142 -1.57 -6.56 17.99
C LYS A 142 -1.29 -7.63 19.04
N TRP A 143 -2.28 -8.03 19.84
CA TRP A 143 -2.18 -9.05 20.87
C TRP A 143 -2.35 -10.47 20.33
N LEU A 144 -3.24 -10.65 19.33
CA LEU A 144 -3.56 -11.96 18.74
C LEU A 144 -2.36 -12.89 18.46
N PRO A 145 -1.20 -12.42 17.93
CA PRO A 145 -0.07 -13.31 17.67
C PRO A 145 0.50 -14.01 18.93
N SER A 146 0.10 -13.59 20.13
CA SER A 146 0.54 -14.16 21.41
C SER A 146 -0.58 -14.93 22.13
N CYS A 147 -1.76 -15.05 21.51
CA CYS A 147 -2.88 -15.83 22.02
C CYS A 147 -2.78 -17.31 21.60
N SER A 148 -3.68 -18.13 22.14
CA SER A 148 -3.83 -19.53 21.73
C SER A 148 -4.32 -19.64 20.29
N VAL A 149 -4.02 -20.76 19.61
CA VAL A 149 -4.41 -20.98 18.21
C VAL A 149 -5.94 -20.95 18.05
N SER A 150 -6.67 -21.59 18.96
CA SER A 150 -8.14 -21.59 18.95
C SER A 150 -8.70 -20.18 19.10
N PHE A 151 -8.12 -19.37 19.99
CA PHE A 151 -8.55 -17.98 20.15
C PHE A 151 -8.27 -17.12 18.92
N ILE A 152 -7.11 -17.30 18.27
CA ILE A 152 -6.77 -16.60 17.03
C ILE A 152 -7.80 -16.91 15.94
N GLU A 153 -8.07 -18.19 15.72
CA GLU A 153 -9.00 -18.65 14.67
C GLU A 153 -10.42 -18.10 14.91
N ASN A 154 -10.87 -18.04 16.16
CA ASN A 154 -12.22 -17.54 16.52
C ASN A 154 -12.37 -16.00 16.50
N ASN A 155 -11.26 -15.24 16.49
CA ASN A 155 -11.31 -13.78 16.65
C ASN A 155 -10.71 -12.99 15.48
N VAL A 156 -9.97 -13.63 14.57
CA VAL A 156 -9.32 -12.91 13.47
C VAL A 156 -10.32 -12.30 12.47
N GLU A 157 -11.46 -12.94 12.24
CA GLU A 157 -12.53 -12.44 11.34
C GLU A 157 -13.18 -11.16 11.86
N LYS A 158 -13.32 -11.02 13.19
CA LYS A 158 -14.01 -9.88 13.84
C LYS A 158 -13.45 -8.51 13.45
N HIS A 159 -12.19 -8.44 13.04
CA HIS A 159 -11.50 -7.19 12.74
C HIS A 159 -10.71 -7.25 11.41
N ILE A 160 -11.20 -8.02 10.44
CA ILE A 160 -10.53 -8.24 9.15
C ILE A 160 -10.21 -6.91 8.42
N ASP A 161 -11.11 -5.93 8.46
CA ASP A 161 -10.96 -4.62 7.82
C ASP A 161 -9.76 -3.80 8.33
N HIS A 162 -9.26 -4.16 9.53
CA HIS A 162 -8.15 -3.49 10.19
C HIS A 162 -6.84 -4.30 10.15
N LEU A 163 -6.86 -5.49 9.54
CA LEU A 163 -5.74 -6.41 9.53
C LEU A 163 -4.63 -5.94 8.59
N LYS A 164 -3.44 -5.70 9.17
CA LYS A 164 -2.24 -5.35 8.39
C LYS A 164 -1.52 -6.61 7.94
N LEU A 165 -0.96 -6.58 6.72
CA LEU A 165 -0.17 -7.69 6.14
C LEU A 165 0.92 -8.25 7.06
N ARG A 166 1.60 -7.39 7.83
CA ARG A 166 2.62 -7.83 8.80
C ARG A 166 2.02 -8.62 9.97
N THR A 167 0.84 -8.22 10.45
CA THR A 167 0.12 -8.95 11.51
C THR A 167 -0.40 -10.27 10.95
N PHE A 168 -1.05 -10.24 9.79
CA PHE A 168 -1.50 -11.43 9.06
C PHE A 168 -0.38 -12.47 8.93
N LYS A 169 0.81 -12.08 8.47
CA LYS A 169 1.96 -13.00 8.37
C LYS A 169 2.24 -13.73 9.68
N ARG A 170 2.28 -12.99 10.80
CA ARG A 170 2.57 -13.54 12.13
C ARG A 170 1.46 -14.47 12.62
N LEU A 171 0.21 -14.20 12.25
CA LEU A 171 -0.92 -15.09 12.55
C LEU A 171 -0.82 -16.38 11.73
N CYS A 172 -0.48 -16.30 10.44
CA CYS A 172 -0.23 -17.48 9.61
C CYS A 172 0.99 -18.28 10.08
N GLU A 173 2.02 -17.65 10.64
CA GLU A 173 3.15 -18.34 11.29
C GLU A 173 2.73 -19.11 12.55
N ARG A 174 1.57 -18.79 13.14
CA ARG A 174 0.98 -19.48 14.31
C ARG A 174 -0.07 -20.52 13.92
N SER A 175 -0.93 -20.22 12.96
CA SER A 175 -1.90 -21.16 12.39
C SER A 175 -2.06 -20.97 10.89
N ASN A 176 -1.86 -22.06 10.14
CA ASN A 176 -2.07 -22.10 8.69
C ASN A 176 -3.55 -21.87 8.31
N ASN A 177 -4.50 -22.14 9.22
CA ASN A 177 -5.93 -21.97 8.97
C ASN A 177 -6.32 -20.50 8.83
N VAL A 178 -5.55 -19.58 9.42
CA VAL A 178 -5.83 -18.14 9.36
C VAL A 178 -5.95 -17.65 7.92
N PHE A 179 -5.13 -18.17 6.99
CA PHE A 179 -5.24 -17.77 5.58
C PHE A 179 -6.57 -18.23 4.97
N GLN A 180 -7.01 -19.45 5.29
CA GLN A 180 -8.29 -19.98 4.82
C GLN A 180 -9.48 -19.19 5.38
N ILE A 181 -9.47 -18.91 6.68
CA ILE A 181 -10.47 -18.12 7.40
C ILE A 181 -10.65 -16.75 6.71
N ILE A 182 -9.57 -15.96 6.65
CA ILE A 182 -9.60 -14.62 6.06
C ILE A 182 -9.95 -14.65 4.56
N SER A 183 -9.52 -15.68 3.82
CA SER A 183 -9.78 -15.74 2.38
C SER A 183 -11.27 -15.78 2.03
N LYS A 184 -12.14 -16.24 2.95
CA LYS A 184 -13.59 -16.28 2.73
C LYS A 184 -14.19 -14.89 2.55
N ASP A 185 -13.73 -13.92 3.32
CA ASP A 185 -14.27 -12.56 3.38
C ASP A 185 -13.53 -11.58 2.45
N LEU A 186 -12.34 -11.94 1.97
CA LEU A 186 -11.58 -11.10 1.05
C LEU A 186 -12.18 -11.08 -0.35
N GLN A 187 -12.17 -9.89 -0.96
CA GLN A 187 -12.43 -9.72 -2.38
C GLN A 187 -11.33 -10.36 -3.23
N TYR A 188 -11.68 -10.77 -4.45
CA TYR A 188 -10.78 -11.53 -5.35
C TYR A 188 -9.45 -10.82 -5.67
N TYR A 189 -9.40 -9.48 -5.64
CA TYR A 189 -8.17 -8.72 -5.90
C TYR A 189 -7.29 -8.54 -4.65
N GLU A 190 -7.84 -8.69 -3.46
CA GLU A 190 -7.11 -8.52 -2.20
C GLU A 190 -6.34 -9.79 -1.83
N ILE A 191 -6.92 -10.95 -2.11
CA ILE A 191 -6.34 -12.25 -1.81
C ILE A 191 -4.91 -12.39 -2.35
N THR A 192 -4.60 -11.80 -3.51
CA THR A 192 -3.25 -11.77 -4.11
C THR A 192 -2.20 -11.15 -3.19
N LYS A 193 -2.53 -10.04 -2.52
CA LYS A 193 -1.62 -9.36 -1.59
C LYS A 193 -1.34 -10.22 -0.37
N TYR A 194 -2.36 -10.87 0.15
CA TYR A 194 -2.27 -11.79 1.28
C TYR A 194 -1.51 -13.07 0.91
N ALA A 195 -1.83 -13.68 -0.24
CA ALA A 195 -1.16 -14.85 -0.78
C ALA A 195 0.36 -14.63 -0.91
N ARG A 196 0.80 -13.46 -1.39
CA ARG A 196 2.23 -13.12 -1.50
C ARG A 196 2.96 -13.18 -0.16
N VAL A 197 2.29 -12.73 0.90
CA VAL A 197 2.84 -12.75 2.26
C VAL A 197 2.77 -14.16 2.86
N ALA A 198 1.76 -14.95 2.47
CA ALA A 198 1.54 -16.32 2.89
C ALA A 198 2.31 -17.37 2.07
N LEU A 199 3.12 -17.00 1.07
CA LEU A 199 3.89 -17.95 0.23
C LEU A 199 4.78 -18.92 1.04
N PHE A 200 5.20 -18.55 2.25
CA PHE A 200 5.95 -19.45 3.12
C PHE A 200 5.14 -20.69 3.54
N LEU A 201 3.79 -20.62 3.53
CA LEU A 201 2.89 -21.73 3.82
C LEU A 201 3.00 -22.87 2.81
N LEU A 202 3.50 -22.61 1.59
CA LEU A 202 3.82 -23.67 0.62
C LEU A 202 4.80 -24.71 1.20
N LYS A 203 5.65 -24.32 2.15
CA LYS A 203 6.56 -25.24 2.84
C LYS A 203 5.87 -26.09 3.90
N ALA A 204 4.73 -25.64 4.42
CA ALA A 204 3.98 -26.34 5.45
C ALA A 204 2.95 -27.28 4.82
N ASP A 205 2.13 -26.78 3.88
CA ASP A 205 1.13 -27.56 3.16
C ASP A 205 0.87 -26.94 1.77
N VAL A 206 1.36 -27.61 0.74
CA VAL A 206 1.18 -27.17 -0.66
C VAL A 206 -0.28 -27.29 -1.08
N ASN A 207 -0.96 -28.38 -0.76
CA ASN A 207 -2.32 -28.63 -1.24
C ASN A 207 -3.28 -27.61 -0.65
N LYS A 208 -3.22 -27.40 0.67
CA LYS A 208 -4.07 -26.43 1.35
C LYS A 208 -3.89 -25.01 0.81
N PHE A 209 -2.66 -24.59 0.52
CA PHE A 209 -2.41 -23.28 -0.08
C PHE A 209 -3.04 -23.18 -1.49
N LEU A 210 -2.90 -24.21 -2.31
CA LEU A 210 -3.48 -24.23 -3.65
C LEU A 210 -5.01 -24.30 -3.61
N ASP A 211 -5.60 -25.06 -2.68
CA ASP A 211 -7.06 -25.17 -2.50
C ASP A 211 -7.68 -23.78 -2.25
N ILE A 212 -7.09 -22.98 -1.35
CA ILE A 212 -7.52 -21.61 -1.06
C ILE A 212 -7.48 -20.72 -2.32
N MET A 213 -6.41 -20.84 -3.12
CA MET A 213 -6.24 -20.03 -4.32
C MET A 213 -7.21 -20.45 -5.44
N GLU A 214 -7.49 -21.76 -5.55
CA GLU A 214 -8.37 -22.32 -6.56
C GLU A 214 -9.85 -22.04 -6.29
N GLU A 215 -10.30 -22.12 -5.03
CA GLU A 215 -11.70 -21.93 -4.61
C GLU A 215 -12.27 -20.57 -5.03
N LYS A 216 -11.47 -19.50 -4.94
CA LYS A 216 -11.90 -18.13 -5.28
C LYS A 216 -11.73 -17.77 -6.77
N LYS A 217 -11.37 -18.73 -7.63
CA LYS A 217 -10.91 -18.47 -9.02
C LYS A 217 -9.79 -17.41 -9.08
N ALA A 218 -9.03 -17.23 -7.99
CA ALA A 218 -8.04 -16.16 -7.83
C ALA A 218 -6.65 -16.52 -8.35
N ILE A 219 -6.49 -17.73 -8.92
CA ILE A 219 -5.21 -18.26 -9.43
C ILE A 219 -4.64 -17.37 -10.55
N GLN A 220 -5.51 -16.77 -11.37
CA GLN A 220 -5.11 -15.81 -12.43
C GLN A 220 -4.37 -14.59 -11.88
N GLN A 221 -4.48 -14.32 -10.57
CA GLN A 221 -3.75 -13.26 -9.88
C GLN A 221 -2.74 -13.79 -8.85
N LEU A 222 -2.38 -15.07 -8.90
CA LEU A 222 -1.41 -15.66 -7.97
C LEU A 222 -0.05 -14.96 -8.13
N PRO A 223 0.62 -14.55 -7.02
CA PRO A 223 1.88 -13.84 -7.09
C PRO A 223 2.96 -14.67 -7.79
N GLN A 224 3.84 -14.02 -8.56
CA GLN A 224 4.93 -14.72 -9.27
C GLN A 224 5.75 -15.61 -8.29
N LEU A 225 5.72 -16.91 -8.56
CA LEU A 225 6.43 -17.94 -7.84
C LEU A 225 7.87 -17.99 -8.33
N SER A 226 8.81 -18.06 -7.39
CA SER A 226 10.23 -18.32 -7.66
C SER A 226 10.45 -19.74 -8.19
N ASP A 227 11.57 -19.97 -8.86
CA ASP A 227 12.11 -21.29 -9.22
C ASP A 227 11.97 -22.33 -8.10
N LYS A 228 12.32 -21.97 -6.86
CA LYS A 228 12.24 -22.86 -5.69
C LYS A 228 10.80 -23.23 -5.31
N ALA A 229 9.88 -22.29 -5.43
CA ALA A 229 8.47 -22.50 -5.12
C ALA A 229 7.80 -23.36 -6.20
N THR A 230 8.08 -23.07 -7.48
CA THR A 230 7.62 -23.90 -8.60
C THR A 230 8.18 -25.32 -8.52
N HIS A 231 9.47 -25.49 -8.19
CA HIS A 231 10.06 -26.81 -7.94
C HIS A 231 9.34 -27.57 -6.82
N LEU A 232 9.05 -26.90 -5.71
CA LEU A 232 8.34 -27.50 -4.58
C LEU A 232 6.93 -27.98 -4.98
N ILE A 233 6.17 -27.14 -5.66
CA ILE A 233 4.81 -27.47 -6.10
C ILE A 233 4.83 -28.61 -7.12
N MET A 234 5.71 -28.54 -8.14
CA MET A 234 5.83 -29.59 -9.16
C MET A 234 6.34 -30.91 -8.60
N LYS A 235 7.10 -30.91 -7.50
CA LYS A 235 7.48 -32.12 -6.79
C LYS A 235 6.29 -32.76 -6.05
N THR A 236 5.38 -31.96 -5.51
CA THR A 236 4.29 -32.43 -4.65
C THR A 236 3.02 -32.79 -5.44
N CYS A 237 2.60 -31.96 -6.40
CA CYS A 237 1.35 -32.12 -7.14
C CYS A 237 1.47 -31.83 -8.65
N PRO A 238 2.41 -32.48 -9.38
CA PRO A 238 2.68 -32.17 -10.79
C PRO A 238 1.46 -32.29 -11.70
N LYS A 239 0.64 -33.34 -11.53
CA LYS A 239 -0.57 -33.55 -12.33
C LYS A 239 -1.56 -32.39 -12.21
N ARG A 240 -1.83 -31.94 -10.98
CA ARG A 240 -2.73 -30.80 -10.67
C ARG A 240 -2.32 -29.55 -11.45
N ILE A 241 -1.02 -29.23 -11.47
CA ILE A 241 -0.50 -28.05 -12.18
C ILE A 241 -0.50 -28.23 -13.69
N ILE A 242 -0.18 -29.42 -14.20
CA ILE A 242 -0.21 -29.72 -15.64
C ILE A 242 -1.63 -29.66 -16.19
N ASP A 243 -2.60 -30.21 -15.46
CA ASP A 243 -4.01 -30.27 -15.87
C ASP A 243 -4.67 -28.89 -15.86
N LYS A 244 -4.24 -28.00 -14.95
CA LYS A 244 -4.71 -26.61 -14.80
C LYS A 244 -3.67 -25.57 -15.25
N PHE A 245 -2.82 -25.92 -16.23
CA PHE A 245 -1.67 -25.10 -16.60
C PHE A 245 -2.04 -23.67 -17.04
N ASP A 246 -3.17 -23.53 -17.74
CA ASP A 246 -3.77 -22.26 -18.14
C ASP A 246 -3.99 -21.30 -16.97
N GLN A 247 -4.30 -21.83 -15.77
CA GLN A 247 -4.52 -21.05 -14.56
C GLN A 247 -3.20 -20.62 -13.90
N TYR A 248 -2.12 -21.37 -14.10
CA TYR A 248 -0.85 -21.17 -13.40
C TYR A 248 0.24 -20.49 -14.24
N ILE A 249 0.09 -20.42 -15.56
CA ILE A 249 1.13 -19.97 -16.50
C ILE A 249 1.66 -18.57 -16.19
N THR A 250 0.82 -17.69 -15.66
CA THR A 250 1.19 -16.31 -15.32
C THR A 250 2.04 -16.23 -14.06
N SER A 251 1.98 -17.25 -13.19
CA SER A 251 2.58 -17.23 -11.85
C SER A 251 3.76 -18.17 -11.68
N ILE A 252 3.83 -19.31 -12.37
CA ILE A 252 4.93 -20.28 -12.19
C ILE A 252 6.22 -19.88 -12.92
N ASP A 253 7.36 -20.36 -12.44
CA ASP A 253 8.63 -20.29 -13.15
C ASP A 253 8.66 -21.32 -14.30
N ILE A 254 8.42 -20.84 -15.52
CA ILE A 254 8.35 -21.68 -16.73
C ILE A 254 9.64 -22.50 -16.98
N PRO A 255 10.86 -21.94 -16.84
CA PRO A 255 12.09 -22.72 -16.97
C PRO A 255 12.12 -23.93 -16.04
N THR A 256 11.68 -23.78 -14.78
CA THR A 256 11.60 -24.88 -13.83
C THR A 256 10.47 -25.84 -14.16
N PHE A 257 9.27 -25.35 -14.49
CA PHE A 257 8.13 -26.18 -14.89
C PHE A 257 8.48 -27.11 -16.07
N SER A 258 9.13 -26.58 -17.11
CA SER A 258 9.50 -27.34 -18.31
C SER A 258 10.38 -28.56 -18.02
N LYS A 259 11.14 -28.57 -16.91
CA LYS A 259 12.00 -29.70 -16.51
C LYS A 259 11.22 -30.91 -16.00
N TYR A 260 9.95 -30.74 -15.65
CA TYR A 260 9.08 -31.80 -15.15
C TYR A 260 8.27 -32.49 -16.26
N LEU A 261 8.32 -31.99 -17.49
CA LEU A 261 7.77 -32.67 -18.65
C LEU A 261 8.83 -33.61 -19.24
N LYS A 262 8.44 -34.85 -19.56
CA LYS A 262 9.34 -35.76 -20.29
C LYS A 262 9.47 -35.33 -21.75
N PRO A 263 10.59 -35.63 -22.44
CA PRO A 263 10.81 -35.23 -23.83
C PRO A 263 9.68 -35.62 -24.80
N ASP A 264 9.07 -36.79 -24.60
CA ASP A 264 7.94 -37.32 -25.37
C ASP A 264 6.59 -36.62 -25.05
N GLU A 265 6.45 -36.03 -23.87
CA GLU A 265 5.26 -35.31 -23.42
C GLU A 265 5.22 -33.85 -23.89
N VAL A 266 6.36 -33.28 -24.30
CA VAL A 266 6.49 -31.85 -24.66
C VAL A 266 5.67 -31.48 -25.89
N LYS A 267 5.78 -32.23 -27.01
CA LYS A 267 5.02 -31.90 -28.24
C LYS A 267 3.51 -32.02 -28.00
N PRO A 268 2.98 -33.13 -27.43
CA PRO A 268 1.56 -33.23 -27.06
C PRO A 268 1.09 -32.08 -26.17
N PHE A 269 1.90 -31.69 -25.18
CA PHE A 269 1.57 -30.60 -24.28
C PHE A 269 1.43 -29.26 -25.02
N ILE A 270 2.43 -28.86 -25.81
CA ILE A 270 2.40 -27.58 -26.55
C ILE A 270 1.22 -27.56 -27.54
N TYR A 271 0.97 -28.66 -28.25
CA TYR A 271 -0.17 -28.76 -29.17
C TYR A 271 -1.52 -28.65 -28.46
N LYS A 272 -1.66 -29.27 -27.28
CA LYS A 272 -2.86 -29.15 -26.45
C LYS A 272 -3.09 -27.68 -26.07
N GLN A 273 -2.06 -26.99 -25.59
CA GLN A 273 -2.18 -25.58 -25.20
C GLN A 273 -2.52 -24.67 -26.38
N ALA A 274 -1.91 -24.88 -27.56
CA ALA A 274 -2.19 -24.08 -28.75
C ALA A 274 -3.63 -24.27 -29.25
N THR A 275 -4.14 -25.50 -29.14
CA THR A 275 -5.54 -25.81 -29.50
C THR A 275 -6.53 -25.24 -28.49
N GLN A 276 -6.16 -25.17 -27.20
CA GLN A 276 -6.98 -24.57 -26.15
C GLN A 276 -7.08 -23.03 -26.29
N ASP A 277 -5.97 -22.34 -26.56
CA ASP A 277 -5.94 -20.88 -26.79
C ASP A 277 -6.90 -20.46 -27.92
N MET A 278 -6.97 -21.24 -29.00
CA MET A 278 -7.88 -21.02 -30.13
C MET A 278 -9.37 -21.25 -29.80
N LYS A 279 -9.69 -22.11 -28.83
CA LYS A 279 -11.07 -22.44 -28.44
C LYS A 279 -11.64 -21.48 -27.39
N CYS A 280 -10.78 -20.84 -26.60
CA CYS A 280 -11.17 -19.98 -25.49
C CYS A 280 -10.92 -18.51 -25.84
N TYR A 281 -11.87 -17.87 -26.53
CA TYR A 281 -11.76 -16.49 -27.00
C TYR A 281 -11.61 -15.37 -25.94
N PRO A 282 -11.85 -15.55 -24.61
CA PRO A 282 -11.70 -14.42 -23.68
C PRO A 282 -10.42 -14.40 -22.81
N PHE A 283 -9.53 -15.40 -22.80
CA PHE A 283 -8.38 -15.42 -21.89
C PHE A 283 -7.02 -15.25 -22.59
N TYR A 284 -6.53 -14.01 -22.66
CA TYR A 284 -5.22 -13.63 -23.21
C TYR A 284 -3.98 -14.23 -22.47
N GLU A 285 -4.17 -15.09 -21.46
CA GLU A 285 -3.08 -15.56 -20.58
C GLU A 285 -2.16 -16.60 -21.24
N LEU A 286 -2.71 -17.51 -22.06
CA LEU A 286 -1.94 -18.54 -22.76
C LEU A 286 -1.05 -17.95 -23.87
N ARG A 287 -1.38 -16.78 -24.45
CA ARG A 287 -0.52 -16.09 -25.43
C ARG A 287 0.90 -15.84 -24.92
N ARG A 288 1.11 -15.73 -23.60
CA ARG A 288 2.46 -15.61 -23.02
C ARG A 288 3.33 -16.84 -23.30
N LEU A 289 2.73 -18.04 -23.38
CA LEU A 289 3.43 -19.30 -23.69
C LEU A 289 4.16 -19.23 -25.03
N PHE A 290 3.51 -18.61 -26.02
CA PHE A 290 3.90 -18.69 -27.43
C PHE A 290 4.90 -17.61 -27.86
N LYS A 291 5.39 -16.80 -26.91
CA LYS A 291 6.56 -15.93 -27.14
C LYS A 291 7.83 -16.77 -27.17
N TYR A 292 8.77 -16.43 -28.05
CA TYR A 292 10.08 -17.11 -28.16
C TYR A 292 10.76 -17.32 -26.80
N ASP A 293 10.81 -16.29 -25.95
CA ASP A 293 11.51 -16.34 -24.67
C ASP A 293 10.91 -17.33 -23.67
N VAL A 294 9.66 -17.77 -23.87
CA VAL A 294 8.98 -18.74 -23.03
C VAL A 294 8.99 -20.11 -23.71
N LEU A 295 8.56 -20.17 -24.98
CA LEU A 295 8.45 -21.41 -25.75
C LEU A 295 9.81 -22.11 -25.91
N LYS A 296 10.92 -21.36 -25.98
CA LYS A 296 12.26 -21.93 -26.07
C LYS A 296 12.54 -22.93 -24.95
N HIS A 297 12.06 -22.69 -23.73
CA HIS A 297 12.33 -23.58 -22.60
C HIS A 297 11.75 -24.98 -22.82
N PHE A 298 10.59 -25.07 -23.46
CA PHE A 298 9.97 -26.35 -23.82
C PHE A 298 10.70 -27.02 -24.99
N ILE A 299 11.05 -26.27 -26.03
CA ILE A 299 11.77 -26.83 -27.19
C ILE A 299 13.12 -27.44 -26.77
N HIS A 300 13.86 -26.78 -25.87
CA HIS A 300 15.11 -27.33 -25.33
C HIS A 300 14.94 -28.66 -24.57
N ARG A 301 13.71 -29.11 -24.27
CA ARG A 301 13.42 -30.42 -23.66
C ARG A 301 13.22 -31.55 -24.67
N LEU A 302 13.04 -31.23 -25.95
CA LEU A 302 13.12 -32.22 -27.02
C LEU A 302 14.56 -32.73 -27.16
N PRO A 303 14.76 -33.96 -27.69
CA PRO A 303 16.08 -34.46 -28.06
C PRO A 303 16.80 -33.45 -28.96
N LYS A 304 18.13 -33.26 -28.78
CA LYS A 304 18.89 -32.26 -29.55
C LYS A 304 18.74 -32.42 -31.07
N SER A 305 18.67 -33.66 -31.55
CA SER A 305 18.42 -33.98 -32.96
C SER A 305 17.09 -33.44 -33.49
N ASP A 306 16.09 -33.34 -32.62
CA ASP A 306 14.69 -33.09 -33.00
C ASP A 306 14.29 -31.63 -32.83
N GLN A 307 15.11 -30.83 -32.14
CA GLN A 307 14.80 -29.43 -31.80
C GLN A 307 14.65 -28.58 -33.05
N PHE A 308 15.67 -28.60 -33.93
CA PHE A 308 15.63 -27.84 -35.16
C PHE A 308 14.58 -28.38 -36.12
N ASP A 309 14.50 -29.69 -36.30
CA ASP A 309 13.50 -30.33 -37.17
C ASP A 309 12.07 -29.95 -36.76
N PHE A 310 11.78 -29.90 -35.46
CA PHE A 310 10.48 -29.48 -34.95
C PHE A 310 10.15 -28.03 -35.31
N VAL A 311 11.04 -27.08 -35.02
CA VAL A 311 10.78 -25.66 -35.33
C VAL A 311 10.81 -25.38 -36.82
N LYS A 312 11.62 -26.13 -37.59
CA LYS A 312 11.73 -26.00 -39.04
C LYS A 312 10.43 -26.40 -39.71
N LYS A 313 9.89 -27.58 -39.39
CA LYS A 313 8.62 -28.07 -39.95
C LYS A 313 7.45 -27.12 -39.72
N ILE A 314 7.40 -26.49 -38.54
CA ILE A 314 6.24 -25.69 -38.12
C ILE A 314 6.39 -24.21 -38.49
N PHE A 315 7.52 -23.57 -38.16
CA PHE A 315 7.65 -22.11 -38.22
C PHE A 315 8.47 -21.60 -39.42
N ILE A 316 9.27 -22.46 -40.06
CA ILE A 316 10.15 -22.08 -41.18
C ILE A 316 9.57 -22.59 -42.49
N ASP A 317 9.50 -23.92 -42.67
CA ASP A 317 9.03 -24.58 -43.89
C ASP A 317 7.50 -24.62 -43.97
N LYS A 318 6.82 -24.44 -42.83
CA LYS A 318 5.36 -24.46 -42.68
C LYS A 318 4.72 -25.64 -43.41
N GLU A 319 5.21 -26.86 -43.16
CA GLU A 319 4.83 -28.06 -43.91
C GLU A 319 3.33 -28.37 -43.87
N TYR A 320 2.62 -27.86 -42.86
CA TYR A 320 1.16 -27.97 -42.76
C TYR A 320 0.43 -27.27 -43.92
N GLU A 321 1.03 -26.26 -44.58
CA GLU A 321 0.43 -25.55 -45.73
C GLU A 321 0.26 -26.49 -46.95
N LYS A 322 1.06 -27.57 -47.04
CA LYS A 322 0.91 -28.58 -48.11
C LYS A 322 -0.42 -29.35 -48.03
N TYR A 323 -1.08 -29.30 -46.88
CA TYR A 323 -2.35 -29.96 -46.60
C TYR A 323 -3.52 -28.96 -46.51
N ASP A 324 -3.28 -27.68 -46.81
CA ASP A 324 -4.23 -26.58 -46.68
C ASP A 324 -4.63 -26.09 -48.08
N ASP A 325 -5.76 -26.57 -48.61
CA ASP A 325 -6.26 -26.23 -49.95
C ASP A 325 -6.96 -24.85 -50.03
N GLY A 326 -6.88 -24.06 -48.95
CA GLY A 326 -7.54 -22.76 -48.81
C GLY A 326 -8.97 -22.85 -48.26
N THR A 327 -9.55 -24.06 -48.14
CA THR A 327 -10.81 -24.32 -47.43
C THR A 327 -10.52 -25.06 -46.13
N THR A 328 -10.84 -24.45 -44.99
CA THR A 328 -10.54 -24.96 -43.64
C THR A 328 -11.23 -26.30 -43.27
N GLU A 329 -11.94 -26.94 -44.19
CA GLU A 329 -12.86 -28.05 -43.91
C GLU A 329 -12.24 -29.46 -44.07
N ASN A 330 -11.06 -29.60 -44.69
CA ASN A 330 -10.50 -30.92 -45.04
C ASN A 330 -9.37 -31.47 -44.15
N ILE A 331 -8.85 -30.71 -43.17
CA ILE A 331 -7.82 -31.23 -42.25
C ILE A 331 -8.48 -31.83 -41.01
N ASN A 332 -8.30 -33.14 -40.78
CA ASN A 332 -8.79 -33.81 -39.58
C ASN A 332 -8.26 -33.11 -38.31
N ILE A 333 -9.18 -32.70 -37.43
CA ILE A 333 -8.92 -31.94 -36.19
C ILE A 333 -7.92 -32.64 -35.26
N ASP A 334 -7.85 -33.97 -35.29
CA ASP A 334 -6.93 -34.75 -34.45
C ASP A 334 -5.57 -35.02 -35.11
N SER A 335 -5.41 -34.66 -36.39
CA SER A 335 -4.19 -34.87 -37.15
C SER A 335 -3.03 -33.97 -36.68
N GLU A 336 -1.81 -34.45 -36.88
CA GLU A 336 -0.60 -33.69 -36.58
C GLU A 336 -0.48 -32.38 -37.42
N PRO A 337 -0.80 -32.36 -38.74
CA PRO A 337 -0.83 -31.12 -39.51
C PRO A 337 -1.77 -30.05 -38.96
N TYR A 338 -2.96 -30.43 -38.46
CA TYR A 338 -3.87 -29.49 -37.81
C TYR A 338 -3.25 -28.86 -36.57
N LYS A 339 -2.66 -29.68 -35.69
CA LYS A 339 -1.97 -29.23 -34.47
C LYS A 339 -0.78 -28.31 -34.76
N MET A 340 -0.02 -28.59 -35.82
CA MET A 340 1.05 -27.73 -36.31
C MET A 340 0.52 -26.37 -36.80
N LYS A 341 -0.55 -26.38 -37.60
CA LYS A 341 -1.22 -25.15 -38.07
C LYS A 341 -1.73 -24.31 -36.89
N MET A 342 -2.33 -24.93 -35.88
CA MET A 342 -2.79 -24.23 -34.67
C MET A 342 -1.62 -23.58 -33.92
N LEU A 343 -0.53 -24.31 -33.69
CA LEU A 343 0.66 -23.78 -33.03
C LEU A 343 1.29 -22.63 -33.82
N CYS A 344 1.37 -22.73 -35.15
CA CYS A 344 1.93 -21.66 -35.97
C CYS A 344 1.09 -20.38 -35.92
N LYS A 345 -0.24 -20.47 -35.83
CA LYS A 345 -1.13 -19.31 -35.78
C LYS A 345 -1.03 -18.52 -34.46
N VAL A 346 -0.73 -19.17 -33.34
CA VAL A 346 -0.65 -18.52 -32.02
C VAL A 346 0.74 -17.93 -31.71
N VAL A 347 1.75 -18.22 -32.54
CA VAL A 347 3.14 -17.78 -32.37
C VAL A 347 3.44 -16.58 -33.28
N ASP A 348 3.71 -15.41 -32.67
CA ASP A 348 4.05 -14.16 -33.38
C ASP A 348 5.57 -13.92 -33.49
N THR A 349 6.35 -14.99 -33.61
CA THR A 349 7.83 -14.90 -33.69
C THR A 349 8.29 -15.02 -35.13
N PRO A 350 9.10 -14.07 -35.65
CA PRO A 350 9.63 -14.14 -37.01
C PRO A 350 10.39 -15.45 -37.27
N SER A 351 10.20 -16.03 -38.47
CA SER A 351 10.76 -17.35 -38.83
C SER A 351 12.27 -17.44 -38.63
N PHE A 352 13.01 -16.36 -38.92
CA PHE A 352 14.47 -16.33 -38.80
C PHE A 352 14.99 -16.49 -37.36
N VAL A 353 14.17 -16.19 -36.33
CA VAL A 353 14.57 -16.34 -34.92
C VAL A 353 14.70 -17.82 -34.53
N TRP A 354 13.94 -18.70 -35.17
CA TRP A 354 13.94 -20.13 -34.87
C TRP A 354 15.23 -20.85 -35.30
N TYR A 355 16.03 -20.25 -36.17
CA TYR A 355 17.38 -20.75 -36.52
C TYR A 355 18.34 -20.77 -35.33
N ARG A 356 18.00 -20.17 -34.18
CA ARG A 356 18.74 -20.35 -32.92
C ARG A 356 18.80 -21.80 -32.44
N PHE A 357 17.95 -22.68 -32.96
CA PHE A 357 18.02 -24.13 -32.72
C PHE A 357 18.81 -24.90 -33.79
N ALA A 358 19.19 -24.25 -34.89
CA ALA A 358 19.96 -24.85 -35.98
C ALA A 358 21.46 -24.92 -35.68
N THR A 359 22.21 -25.72 -36.45
CA THR A 359 23.66 -25.57 -36.50
C THR A 359 24.05 -24.27 -37.19
N PHE A 360 25.25 -23.77 -36.90
CA PHE A 360 25.73 -22.53 -37.49
C PHE A 360 25.77 -22.61 -39.02
N GLU A 361 26.27 -23.69 -39.59
CA GLU A 361 26.42 -23.87 -41.05
C GLU A 361 25.06 -23.75 -41.73
N ARG A 362 24.06 -24.41 -41.16
CA ARG A 362 22.69 -24.40 -41.70
C ARG A 362 22.04 -23.02 -41.57
N ALA A 363 22.15 -22.40 -40.40
CA ALA A 363 21.62 -21.05 -40.19
C ALA A 363 22.31 -20.03 -41.10
N PHE A 364 23.63 -20.14 -41.25
CA PHE A 364 24.44 -19.25 -42.05
C PHE A 364 24.05 -19.33 -43.53
N GLU A 365 23.92 -20.52 -44.10
CA GLU A 365 23.47 -20.71 -45.49
C GLU A 365 22.09 -20.07 -45.74
N ASP A 366 21.09 -20.43 -44.92
CA ASP A 366 19.69 -20.03 -45.14
C ASP A 366 19.46 -18.52 -44.84
N ILE A 367 20.07 -17.99 -43.77
CA ILE A 367 19.91 -16.59 -43.37
C ILE A 367 20.66 -15.65 -44.32
N THR A 368 21.89 -15.99 -44.75
CA THR A 368 22.65 -15.12 -45.67
C THR A 368 21.99 -15.03 -47.06
N THR A 369 21.41 -16.15 -47.52
CA THR A 369 20.56 -16.18 -48.72
C THR A 369 19.36 -15.24 -48.59
N THR A 370 18.76 -15.19 -47.40
CA THR A 370 17.61 -14.32 -47.09
C THR A 370 18.02 -12.84 -47.00
N ILE A 371 19.14 -12.52 -46.35
CA ILE A 371 19.71 -11.16 -46.25
C ILE A 371 19.99 -10.58 -47.65
N SER A 372 20.39 -11.42 -48.60
CA SER A 372 20.73 -11.02 -49.97
C SER A 372 19.53 -10.58 -50.82
N ARG A 373 18.28 -10.76 -50.34
CA ARG A 373 17.02 -10.39 -51.04
C ARG A 373 16.53 -8.97 -50.72
N ASP A 374 17.45 -8.08 -50.35
CA ASP A 374 17.27 -6.65 -50.10
C ASP A 374 16.23 -6.28 -49.00
N LEU A 375 16.53 -6.69 -47.77
CA LEU A 375 15.77 -6.35 -46.55
C LEU A 375 16.20 -5.00 -45.94
N ASP A 376 15.37 -4.42 -45.08
CA ASP A 376 15.77 -3.24 -44.28
C ASP A 376 16.90 -3.55 -43.27
N ASN A 377 17.58 -2.50 -42.81
CA ASN A 377 18.74 -2.61 -41.92
C ASN A 377 18.40 -3.17 -40.52
N GLU A 378 17.16 -3.06 -40.05
CA GLU A 378 16.75 -3.61 -38.75
C GLU A 378 16.61 -5.13 -38.81
N ASN A 379 15.92 -5.65 -39.83
CA ASN A 379 15.80 -7.08 -40.09
C ASN A 379 17.16 -7.72 -40.39
N LYS A 380 18.00 -7.08 -41.20
CA LYS A 380 19.40 -7.50 -41.42
C LYS A 380 20.18 -7.60 -40.10
N SER A 381 20.08 -6.59 -39.23
CA SER A 381 20.75 -6.61 -37.92
C SER A 381 20.22 -7.71 -37.00
N ALA A 382 18.91 -7.96 -36.99
CA ALA A 382 18.29 -9.01 -36.19
C ALA A 382 18.73 -10.41 -36.65
N MET A 383 18.78 -10.65 -37.96
CA MET A 383 19.27 -11.89 -38.55
C MET A 383 20.76 -12.14 -38.25
N LEU A 384 21.62 -11.12 -38.37
CA LEU A 384 23.03 -11.23 -37.97
C LEU A 384 23.20 -11.49 -36.46
N THR A 385 22.27 -10.99 -35.64
CA THR A 385 22.25 -11.30 -34.19
C THR A 385 21.91 -12.77 -33.94
N VAL A 386 21.00 -13.36 -34.73
CA VAL A 386 20.71 -14.80 -34.68
C VAL A 386 21.94 -15.61 -35.05
N LEU A 387 22.64 -15.26 -36.13
CA LEU A 387 23.89 -15.93 -36.53
C LEU A 387 24.97 -15.83 -35.46
N THR A 388 25.07 -14.69 -34.77
CA THR A 388 25.98 -14.52 -33.64
C THR A 388 25.65 -15.48 -32.51
N SER A 389 24.37 -15.68 -32.18
CA SER A 389 23.96 -16.67 -31.17
C SER A 389 24.21 -18.11 -31.61
N CYS A 390 24.04 -18.44 -32.91
CA CYS A 390 24.32 -19.77 -33.44
C CYS A 390 25.82 -20.11 -33.48
N ALA A 391 26.68 -19.09 -33.60
CA ALA A 391 28.12 -19.28 -33.58
C ALA A 391 28.65 -19.73 -32.20
N ASP A 392 27.91 -19.47 -31.11
CA ASP A 392 28.15 -19.92 -29.72
C ASP A 392 29.64 -20.06 -29.31
N ASN A 393 30.38 -18.95 -29.30
CA ASN A 393 31.82 -18.88 -28.97
C ASN A 393 32.75 -19.80 -29.81
N ASN A 394 32.27 -20.47 -30.85
CA ASN A 394 33.10 -21.24 -31.78
C ASN A 394 33.87 -20.28 -32.69
N LEU A 395 35.19 -20.24 -32.52
CA LEU A 395 36.08 -19.32 -33.24
C LEU A 395 35.96 -19.43 -34.76
N GLN A 396 35.84 -20.65 -35.31
CA GLN A 396 35.75 -20.83 -36.77
C GLN A 396 34.44 -20.23 -37.31
N HIS A 397 33.33 -20.41 -36.60
CA HIS A 397 32.03 -19.86 -36.99
C HIS A 397 32.02 -18.33 -36.86
N ILE A 398 32.63 -17.80 -35.82
CA ILE A 398 32.80 -16.36 -35.62
C ILE A 398 33.65 -15.76 -36.74
N GLN A 399 34.76 -16.41 -37.12
CA GLN A 399 35.60 -15.98 -38.25
C GLN A 399 34.78 -15.94 -39.55
N THR A 400 33.99 -16.99 -39.83
CA THR A 400 33.11 -17.04 -41.01
C THR A 400 32.08 -15.92 -41.02
N LEU A 401 31.44 -15.65 -39.87
CA LEU A 401 30.45 -14.58 -39.75
C LEU A 401 31.08 -13.18 -39.90
N LEU A 402 32.24 -12.95 -39.30
CA LEU A 402 33.00 -11.72 -39.42
C LEU A 402 33.46 -11.46 -40.86
N GLN A 403 33.99 -12.49 -41.52
CA GLN A 403 34.43 -12.41 -42.92
C GLN A 403 33.25 -12.07 -43.82
N TYR A 404 32.11 -12.74 -43.66
CA TYR A 404 30.89 -12.42 -44.39
C TYR A 404 30.44 -10.97 -44.19
N PHE A 405 30.45 -10.48 -42.95
CA PHE A 405 30.09 -9.09 -42.65
C PHE A 405 31.04 -8.10 -43.35
N LEU A 406 32.35 -8.34 -43.29
CA LEU A 406 33.35 -7.50 -43.96
C LEU A 406 33.24 -7.54 -45.49
N ASP A 407 32.90 -8.69 -46.07
CA ASP A 407 32.81 -8.83 -47.52
C ASP A 407 31.53 -8.20 -48.09
N LYS A 408 30.41 -8.32 -47.37
CA LYS A 408 29.08 -7.94 -47.87
C LYS A 408 28.54 -6.63 -47.31
N HIS A 409 28.97 -6.22 -46.12
CA HIS A 409 28.37 -5.11 -45.38
C HIS A 409 29.38 -4.02 -44.95
N LYS A 410 30.65 -4.10 -45.36
CA LYS A 410 31.68 -3.11 -45.00
C LYS A 410 31.39 -1.67 -45.49
N LYS A 411 30.59 -1.51 -46.54
CA LYS A 411 30.19 -0.20 -47.10
C LYS A 411 28.89 0.36 -46.50
N GLU A 412 28.23 -0.37 -45.60
CA GLU A 412 26.99 0.06 -44.95
C GLU A 412 27.24 1.21 -43.97
N GLU A 413 26.16 1.87 -43.50
CA GLU A 413 26.23 2.99 -42.57
C GLU A 413 27.04 2.66 -41.29
N SER A 414 27.78 3.64 -40.77
CA SER A 414 28.61 3.48 -39.56
C SER A 414 27.81 3.02 -38.33
N ASN A 415 26.55 3.45 -38.21
CA ASN A 415 25.63 3.03 -37.15
C ASN A 415 25.25 1.55 -37.24
N PHE A 416 25.10 1.00 -38.44
CA PHE A 416 24.82 -0.43 -38.65
C PHE A 416 26.01 -1.29 -38.20
N THR A 417 27.22 -0.90 -38.63
CA THR A 417 28.49 -1.54 -38.22
C THR A 417 28.72 -1.46 -36.71
N LEU A 418 28.43 -0.31 -36.09
CA LEU A 418 28.55 -0.14 -34.63
C LEU A 418 27.57 -1.04 -33.87
N LYS A 419 26.31 -1.11 -34.31
CA LYS A 419 25.27 -1.98 -33.70
C LYS A 419 25.66 -3.46 -33.78
N PHE A 420 26.14 -3.93 -34.94
CA PHE A 420 26.61 -5.30 -35.11
C PHE A 420 27.81 -5.58 -34.19
N THR A 421 28.85 -4.74 -34.25
CA THR A 421 30.08 -4.90 -33.47
C THR A 421 29.81 -4.93 -31.96
N THR A 422 28.95 -4.04 -31.46
CA THR A 422 28.61 -3.99 -30.03
C THR A 422 27.83 -5.23 -29.59
N LYS A 423 26.89 -5.72 -30.41
CA LYS A 423 26.14 -6.96 -30.11
C LYS A 423 27.04 -8.20 -30.16
N LEU A 424 27.98 -8.23 -31.10
CA LEU A 424 28.99 -9.27 -31.22
C LEU A 424 29.84 -9.36 -29.94
N LEU A 425 30.41 -8.23 -29.51
CA LEU A 425 31.25 -8.15 -28.31
C LEU A 425 30.50 -8.51 -27.01
N LYS A 426 29.19 -8.27 -26.95
CA LYS A 426 28.36 -8.69 -25.79
C LYS A 426 28.12 -10.19 -25.72
N ASN A 427 28.09 -10.86 -26.86
CA ASN A 427 27.70 -12.27 -26.95
C ASN A 427 28.91 -13.21 -27.03
N ILE A 428 30.12 -12.69 -27.24
CA ILE A 428 31.31 -13.50 -27.46
C ILE A 428 32.41 -13.17 -26.46
N ASN A 429 33.18 -14.20 -26.09
CA ASN A 429 34.32 -14.07 -25.20
C ASN A 429 35.61 -13.64 -25.92
N ILE A 430 35.88 -12.33 -25.94
CA ILE A 430 37.08 -11.77 -26.58
C ILE A 430 38.40 -12.29 -26.01
N THR A 431 38.39 -12.80 -24.77
CA THR A 431 39.57 -13.34 -24.09
C THR A 431 40.08 -14.65 -24.71
N GLN A 432 39.29 -15.27 -25.61
CA GLN A 432 39.61 -16.54 -26.27
C GLN A 432 39.97 -16.37 -27.75
N TYR A 433 40.06 -15.14 -28.27
CA TYR A 433 40.33 -14.91 -29.69
C TYR A 433 41.80 -15.18 -30.03
N ASP A 434 42.01 -15.97 -31.08
CA ASP A 434 43.32 -16.09 -31.71
C ASP A 434 43.63 -14.84 -32.55
N GLU A 435 44.89 -14.70 -32.98
CA GLU A 435 45.36 -13.58 -33.78
C GLU A 435 44.52 -13.38 -35.06
N LYS A 436 44.11 -14.48 -35.70
CA LYS A 436 43.29 -14.46 -36.91
C LYS A 436 41.90 -13.85 -36.65
N THR A 437 41.21 -14.28 -35.60
CA THR A 437 39.88 -13.76 -35.24
C THR A 437 39.98 -12.31 -34.79
N TRP A 438 41.01 -11.98 -34.01
CA TRP A 438 41.27 -10.61 -33.59
C TRP A 438 41.47 -9.67 -34.77
N ASN A 439 42.26 -10.07 -35.77
CA ASN A 439 42.50 -9.26 -36.97
C ASN A 439 41.19 -8.93 -37.71
N LEU A 440 40.26 -9.88 -37.82
CA LEU A 440 38.94 -9.63 -38.43
C LEU A 440 38.10 -8.63 -37.63
N VAL A 441 38.11 -8.74 -36.29
CA VAL A 441 37.43 -7.77 -35.42
C VAL A 441 38.11 -6.39 -35.48
N ASN A 442 39.44 -6.37 -35.56
CA ASN A 442 40.23 -5.16 -35.66
C ASN A 442 39.95 -4.39 -36.97
N GLU A 443 39.66 -5.10 -38.07
CA GLU A 443 39.19 -4.47 -39.32
C GLU A 443 37.84 -3.75 -39.15
N LEU A 444 36.94 -4.26 -38.30
CA LEU A 444 35.71 -3.54 -37.93
C LEU A 444 36.04 -2.26 -37.14
N PHE A 445 37.00 -2.32 -36.21
CA PHE A 445 37.44 -1.14 -35.45
C PHE A 445 38.09 -0.08 -36.34
N LYS A 446 38.86 -0.48 -37.35
CA LYS A 446 39.39 0.44 -38.38
C LYS A 446 38.28 1.06 -39.22
N THR A 447 37.27 0.28 -39.62
CA THR A 447 36.09 0.78 -40.37
C THR A 447 35.31 1.80 -39.54
N LEU A 448 35.22 1.58 -38.22
CA LEU A 448 34.63 2.51 -37.26
C LEU A 448 35.54 3.68 -36.86
N LYS A 449 36.76 3.77 -37.43
CA LYS A 449 37.74 4.83 -37.16
C LYS A 449 38.10 4.96 -35.68
N VAL A 450 38.15 3.84 -34.95
CA VAL A 450 38.41 3.82 -33.49
C VAL A 450 39.80 4.34 -33.15
N TYR A 451 40.77 4.17 -34.05
CA TYR A 451 42.16 4.61 -33.88
C TYR A 451 42.44 6.05 -34.34
N ASP A 452 41.47 6.73 -34.95
CA ASP A 452 41.67 8.09 -35.45
C ASP A 452 41.59 9.12 -34.31
N GLU A 453 42.50 10.11 -34.32
CA GLU A 453 42.58 11.18 -33.31
C GLU A 453 41.50 12.27 -33.51
N THR A 454 41.01 12.46 -34.75
CA THR A 454 40.14 13.59 -35.14
C THR A 454 38.65 13.25 -35.23
N SER A 455 38.25 11.99 -35.05
CA SER A 455 36.86 11.56 -35.20
C SER A 455 36.02 11.83 -33.94
N SER A 456 35.63 13.08 -33.71
CA SER A 456 34.72 13.47 -32.61
C SER A 456 33.25 13.05 -32.85
N SER A 457 32.92 12.50 -34.02
CA SER A 457 31.53 12.25 -34.47
C SER A 457 30.96 10.87 -34.14
N CYS A 458 31.77 9.91 -33.69
CA CYS A 458 31.27 8.65 -33.13
C CYS A 458 31.72 8.59 -31.66
N LYS A 459 30.77 8.69 -30.71
CA LYS A 459 31.05 8.36 -29.31
C LYS A 459 31.60 6.92 -29.28
N LYS A 460 32.93 6.77 -29.22
CA LYS A 460 33.60 5.47 -29.21
C LYS A 460 32.97 4.68 -28.04
N SER A 461 32.35 3.54 -28.33
CA SER A 461 31.70 2.74 -27.28
C SER A 461 32.76 2.28 -26.29
N ASP A 462 32.58 2.54 -24.99
CA ASP A 462 33.50 2.12 -23.93
C ASP A 462 33.83 0.61 -24.06
N LEU A 463 32.83 -0.21 -24.40
CA LEU A 463 32.99 -1.65 -24.61
C LEU A 463 34.07 -1.99 -25.66
N ILE A 464 34.21 -1.20 -26.72
CA ILE A 464 35.22 -1.41 -27.77
C ILE A 464 36.62 -1.06 -27.23
N VAL A 465 36.75 0.06 -26.53
CA VAL A 465 38.02 0.51 -25.93
C VAL A 465 38.49 -0.50 -24.88
N GLU A 466 37.60 -0.92 -23.98
CA GLU A 466 37.86 -1.96 -22.98
C GLU A 466 38.28 -3.28 -23.63
N SER A 467 37.58 -3.70 -24.69
CA SER A 467 37.87 -4.91 -25.45
C SER A 467 39.28 -4.90 -26.05
N ILE A 468 39.71 -3.77 -26.62
CA ILE A 468 41.07 -3.59 -27.16
C ILE A 468 42.12 -3.69 -26.05
N ILE A 469 41.90 -3.00 -24.93
CA ILE A 469 42.81 -3.02 -23.78
C ILE A 469 42.95 -4.45 -23.24
N VAL A 470 41.84 -5.13 -22.97
CA VAL A 470 41.84 -6.49 -22.41
C VAL A 470 42.55 -7.46 -23.36
N TYR A 471 42.27 -7.42 -24.66
CA TYR A 471 42.94 -8.30 -25.61
C TYR A 471 44.46 -8.10 -25.62
N HIS A 472 44.93 -6.85 -25.74
CA HIS A 472 46.36 -6.55 -25.79
C HIS A 472 47.08 -6.93 -24.49
N LEU A 473 46.45 -6.72 -23.32
CA LEU A 473 47.00 -7.13 -22.02
C LEU A 473 47.14 -8.65 -21.89
N LEU A 474 46.16 -9.41 -22.39
CA LEU A 474 46.18 -10.87 -22.30
C LEU A 474 47.20 -11.52 -23.26
N HIS A 475 47.59 -10.82 -24.33
CA HIS A 475 48.54 -11.28 -25.34
C HIS A 475 49.91 -10.60 -25.27
N ASP A 476 50.19 -9.85 -24.20
CA ASP A 476 51.45 -9.13 -23.98
C ASP A 476 51.83 -8.19 -25.16
N GLN A 477 50.82 -7.55 -25.75
CA GLN A 477 50.97 -6.60 -26.86
C GLN A 477 50.91 -5.14 -26.36
N ASN A 478 51.57 -4.25 -27.10
CA ASN A 478 51.54 -2.82 -26.79
C ASN A 478 50.16 -2.21 -27.09
N ILE A 479 49.49 -1.68 -26.08
CA ILE A 479 48.24 -0.93 -26.24
C ILE A 479 48.54 0.41 -26.91
N PRO A 480 47.88 0.75 -28.05
CA PRO A 480 48.08 2.04 -28.73
C PRO A 480 47.75 3.24 -27.83
N GLN A 481 48.53 4.33 -27.95
CA GLN A 481 48.38 5.51 -27.09
C GLN A 481 46.98 6.15 -27.21
N VAL A 482 46.44 6.26 -28.42
CA VAL A 482 45.07 6.75 -28.68
C VAL A 482 44.01 5.94 -27.92
N ILE A 483 44.23 4.63 -27.71
CA ILE A 483 43.30 3.78 -26.94
C ILE A 483 43.46 4.01 -25.44
N LYS A 484 44.70 4.18 -24.95
CA LYS A 484 44.96 4.55 -23.54
C LYS A 484 44.34 5.91 -23.19
N ASP A 485 44.45 6.89 -24.09
CA ASP A 485 43.91 8.24 -23.90
C ASP A 485 42.38 8.27 -23.93
N ASN A 486 41.75 7.38 -24.72
CA ASN A 486 40.30 7.25 -24.81
C ASN A 486 39.69 6.31 -23.74
N PHE A 487 40.50 5.73 -22.85
CA PHE A 487 40.00 4.87 -21.78
C PHE A 487 39.27 5.69 -20.71
N SER A 488 37.94 5.55 -20.67
CA SER A 488 37.11 5.96 -19.55
C SER A 488 37.24 4.95 -18.41
N PHE A 489 37.20 5.41 -17.16
CA PHE A 489 37.36 4.50 -16.02
C PHE A 489 36.25 3.45 -15.98
N GLY A 490 36.64 2.19 -16.06
CA GLY A 490 35.85 1.01 -15.72
C GLY A 490 36.73 0.00 -14.99
N THR A 491 36.16 -0.75 -14.03
CA THR A 491 36.94 -1.73 -13.24
C THR A 491 37.34 -2.97 -14.04
N LEU A 492 36.75 -3.18 -15.22
CA LEU A 492 36.97 -4.35 -16.10
C LEU A 492 36.68 -5.72 -15.45
N ILE A 493 35.97 -5.75 -14.31
CA ILE A 493 35.67 -6.98 -13.56
C ILE A 493 34.82 -7.98 -14.35
N SER A 494 34.01 -7.49 -15.30
CA SER A 494 33.20 -8.31 -16.21
C SER A 494 34.05 -9.32 -17.01
N TYR A 495 35.26 -8.93 -17.40
CA TYR A 495 36.22 -9.80 -18.10
C TYR A 495 36.94 -10.76 -17.14
N GLY A 496 37.09 -10.37 -15.87
CA GLY A 496 37.84 -11.14 -14.85
C GLY A 496 37.24 -12.50 -14.46
N ARG A 497 35.93 -12.72 -14.64
CA ARG A 497 35.22 -13.93 -14.15
C ARG A 497 35.67 -15.25 -14.80
N LYS A 498 36.24 -15.19 -16.00
CA LYS A 498 36.66 -16.37 -16.80
C LYS A 498 38.17 -16.49 -16.96
N LEU A 499 38.93 -15.60 -16.34
CA LEU A 499 40.39 -15.52 -16.45
C LEU A 499 41.08 -16.22 -15.28
N ASN A 500 42.30 -16.72 -15.50
CA ASN A 500 43.12 -17.27 -14.43
C ASN A 500 43.70 -16.13 -13.54
N ASN A 501 44.28 -16.47 -12.39
CA ASN A 501 44.77 -15.47 -11.44
C ASN A 501 45.85 -14.55 -12.02
N GLU A 502 46.75 -15.07 -12.86
CA GLU A 502 47.81 -14.28 -13.49
C GLU A 502 47.23 -13.23 -14.46
N GLN A 503 46.32 -13.64 -15.33
CA GLN A 503 45.61 -12.77 -16.26
C GLN A 503 44.75 -11.73 -15.53
N ARG A 504 44.10 -12.12 -14.44
CA ARG A 504 43.34 -11.23 -13.56
C ARG A 504 44.24 -10.15 -12.95
N ASP A 505 45.43 -10.54 -12.48
CA ASP A 505 46.40 -9.60 -11.91
C ASP A 505 46.99 -8.67 -12.99
N LYS A 506 47.24 -9.12 -14.23
CA LYS A 506 47.64 -8.24 -15.34
C LYS A 506 46.63 -7.10 -15.58
N ILE A 507 45.33 -7.43 -15.66
CA ILE A 507 44.26 -6.44 -15.88
C ILE A 507 44.15 -5.48 -14.69
N PHE A 508 44.09 -6.02 -13.47
CA PHE A 508 44.02 -5.20 -12.26
C PHE A 508 45.21 -4.24 -12.17
N THR A 509 46.43 -4.73 -12.43
CA THR A 509 47.67 -3.93 -12.34
C THR A 509 47.66 -2.80 -13.35
N PHE A 510 47.26 -3.05 -14.60
CA PHE A 510 47.13 -2.00 -15.61
C PHE A 510 46.19 -0.87 -15.17
N VAL A 511 44.98 -1.20 -14.69
CA VAL A 511 44.01 -0.19 -14.25
C VAL A 511 44.49 0.52 -12.99
N TYR A 512 45.11 -0.20 -12.05
CA TYR A 512 45.67 0.37 -10.82
C TYR A 512 46.79 1.38 -11.11
N GLU A 513 47.76 1.00 -11.96
CA GLU A 513 48.86 1.88 -12.37
C GLU A 513 48.35 3.09 -13.15
N ALA A 514 47.39 2.89 -14.06
CA ALA A 514 46.77 3.99 -14.81
C ALA A 514 46.08 5.00 -13.88
N LEU A 515 45.50 4.55 -12.76
CA LEU A 515 44.89 5.44 -11.76
C LEU A 515 45.91 6.09 -10.83
N ILE A 516 46.94 5.36 -10.39
CA ILE A 516 48.00 5.90 -9.54
C ILE A 516 48.79 6.98 -10.28
N ASN A 517 49.06 6.78 -11.57
CA ASN A 517 49.81 7.76 -12.38
C ASN A 517 49.02 9.03 -12.69
N LYS A 518 47.71 9.09 -12.37
CA LYS A 518 46.90 10.31 -12.47
C LYS A 518 47.12 11.28 -11.31
N PHE A 519 47.76 10.85 -10.22
CA PHE A 519 48.05 11.75 -9.10
C PHE A 519 49.09 12.80 -9.49
N LYS A 520 48.74 14.07 -9.30
CA LYS A 520 49.62 15.23 -9.47
C LYS A 520 49.83 15.90 -8.11
N PRO A 521 50.89 16.71 -7.92
CA PRO A 521 51.04 17.53 -6.73
C PRO A 521 49.81 18.41 -6.52
N ILE A 522 49.27 18.41 -5.31
CA ILE A 522 48.06 19.16 -4.96
C ILE A 522 48.48 20.58 -4.59
N THR A 523 48.21 21.56 -5.45
CA THR A 523 48.60 22.97 -5.26
C THR A 523 47.41 23.92 -5.12
N LYS A 524 46.26 23.54 -5.67
CA LYS A 524 44.98 24.26 -5.59
C LYS A 524 43.82 23.31 -5.26
N GLU A 525 42.69 23.89 -4.86
CA GLU A 525 41.50 23.15 -4.40
C GLU A 525 40.92 22.18 -5.47
N GLU A 526 41.04 22.54 -6.75
CA GLU A 526 40.66 21.68 -7.89
C GLU A 526 41.51 20.40 -7.93
N ASP A 527 42.83 20.50 -7.68
CA ASP A 527 43.74 19.36 -7.68
C ASP A 527 43.39 18.35 -6.56
N LEU A 528 42.88 18.86 -5.43
CA LEU A 528 42.38 18.02 -4.33
C LEU A 528 41.10 17.29 -4.75
N SER A 529 40.18 17.97 -5.44
CA SER A 529 38.95 17.36 -5.96
C SER A 529 39.27 16.21 -6.92
N ASP A 530 40.19 16.43 -7.86
CA ASP A 530 40.64 15.40 -8.80
C ASP A 530 41.30 14.23 -8.07
N SER A 531 42.13 14.51 -7.06
CA SER A 531 42.77 13.49 -6.24
C SER A 531 41.76 12.65 -5.45
N ILE A 532 40.71 13.26 -4.90
CA ILE A 532 39.61 12.54 -4.23
C ILE A 532 38.87 11.64 -5.22
N GLN A 533 38.57 12.13 -6.42
CA GLN A 533 37.89 11.33 -7.44
C GLN A 533 38.74 10.13 -7.89
N ASN A 534 40.04 10.34 -8.10
CA ASN A 534 40.97 9.26 -8.44
C ASN A 534 41.07 8.23 -7.30
N LEU A 535 41.11 8.66 -6.04
CA LEU A 535 41.07 7.76 -4.89
C LEU A 535 39.79 6.94 -4.85
N LEU A 536 38.62 7.53 -5.14
CA LEU A 536 37.36 6.79 -5.21
C LEU A 536 37.38 5.69 -6.29
N CYS A 537 37.89 6.00 -7.48
CA CYS A 537 38.07 5.01 -8.55
C CYS A 537 39.00 3.85 -8.12
N ILE A 538 40.07 4.15 -7.38
CA ILE A 538 40.97 3.12 -6.83
C ILE A 538 40.25 2.27 -5.78
N LEU A 539 39.49 2.88 -4.88
CA LEU A 539 38.73 2.14 -3.86
C LEU A 539 37.66 1.23 -4.50
N GLU A 540 37.01 1.68 -5.58
CA GLU A 540 36.09 0.89 -6.40
C GLU A 540 36.78 -0.29 -7.06
N LEU A 541 37.94 -0.06 -7.70
CA LEU A 541 38.76 -1.12 -8.26
C LEU A 541 39.17 -2.17 -7.21
N LEU A 542 39.67 -1.73 -6.04
CA LEU A 542 40.04 -2.63 -4.95
C LEU A 542 38.84 -3.44 -4.45
N HIS A 543 37.65 -2.84 -4.41
CA HIS A 543 36.44 -3.52 -3.97
C HIS A 543 35.99 -4.60 -4.98
N ASP A 544 35.90 -4.25 -6.26
CA ASP A 544 35.42 -5.13 -7.33
C ASP A 544 36.33 -6.35 -7.52
N TRP A 545 37.64 -6.15 -7.33
CA TRP A 545 38.66 -7.20 -7.44
C TRP A 545 39.01 -7.87 -6.11
N GLU A 546 38.22 -7.63 -5.05
CA GLU A 546 38.35 -8.26 -3.74
C GLU A 546 39.72 -8.09 -3.05
N LYS A 547 40.43 -6.98 -3.36
CA LYS A 547 41.74 -6.66 -2.78
C LYS A 547 41.58 -5.98 -1.40
N GLN A 548 42.53 -6.20 -0.49
CA GLN A 548 42.54 -5.55 0.83
C GLN A 548 43.27 -4.21 0.76
N LEU A 549 42.70 -3.16 1.35
CA LEU A 549 43.30 -1.82 1.36
C LEU A 549 44.68 -1.78 2.06
N THR A 550 44.93 -2.69 3.01
CA THR A 550 46.22 -2.80 3.72
C THR A 550 47.38 -3.17 2.80
N ASP A 551 47.10 -3.84 1.70
CA ASP A 551 48.13 -4.30 0.76
C ASP A 551 48.58 -3.15 -0.16
N TYR A 552 47.89 -2.00 -0.11
CA TYR A 552 48.15 -0.81 -0.92
C TYR A 552 48.38 0.43 -0.04
N PRO A 553 49.48 0.46 0.74
CA PRO A 553 49.76 1.54 1.69
C PRO A 553 49.88 2.92 1.04
N LEU A 554 50.28 2.99 -0.24
CA LEU A 554 50.31 4.23 -1.02
C LEU A 554 48.93 4.92 -1.08
N VAL A 555 47.85 4.14 -1.18
CA VAL A 555 46.48 4.67 -1.23
C VAL A 555 46.11 5.28 0.12
N ILE A 556 46.46 4.61 1.23
CA ILE A 556 46.22 5.12 2.59
C ILE A 556 47.02 6.41 2.81
N ASN A 557 48.29 6.42 2.41
CA ASN A 557 49.15 7.60 2.53
C ASN A 557 48.62 8.78 1.71
N LYS A 558 48.11 8.53 0.49
CA LYS A 558 47.47 9.57 -0.32
C LYS A 558 46.17 10.09 0.30
N ILE A 559 45.36 9.24 0.94
CA ILE A 559 44.20 9.71 1.70
C ILE A 559 44.64 10.63 2.84
N LYS A 560 45.68 10.26 3.59
CA LYS A 560 46.23 11.07 4.69
C LYS A 560 46.83 12.40 4.21
N GLU A 561 47.53 12.37 3.09
CA GLU A 561 48.03 13.58 2.42
C GLU A 561 46.87 14.52 2.06
N CYS A 562 45.78 13.99 1.49
CA CYS A 562 44.57 14.78 1.21
C CYS A 562 43.93 15.36 2.48
N VAL A 563 43.94 14.63 3.60
CA VAL A 563 43.46 15.13 4.91
C VAL A 563 44.34 16.31 5.36
N GLN A 564 45.65 16.11 5.42
CA GLN A 564 46.60 17.12 5.89
C GLN A 564 46.54 18.40 5.03
N ILE A 565 46.59 18.27 3.71
CA ILE A 565 46.55 19.41 2.79
C ILE A 565 45.24 20.19 2.94
N LYS A 566 44.12 19.48 3.12
CA LYS A 566 42.82 20.12 3.37
C LYS A 566 42.86 20.94 4.66
N GLU A 567 43.42 20.39 5.74
CA GLU A 567 43.53 21.08 7.03
C GLU A 567 44.44 22.31 6.94
N ASP A 568 45.64 22.15 6.39
CA ASP A 568 46.65 23.22 6.28
C ASP A 568 46.15 24.40 5.45
N ASN A 569 45.35 24.13 4.41
CA ASN A 569 44.82 25.16 3.52
C ASN A 569 43.37 25.57 3.83
N SER A 570 42.71 24.94 4.81
CA SER A 570 41.30 25.19 5.17
C SER A 570 40.32 25.07 3.99
N TRP A 571 40.54 24.12 3.08
CA TRP A 571 39.72 23.90 1.89
C TRP A 571 38.38 23.20 2.19
N LYS A 572 37.39 23.39 1.30
CA LYS A 572 36.00 22.96 1.53
C LYS A 572 35.66 21.58 0.97
N ASN A 573 36.56 20.93 0.23
CA ASN A 573 36.27 19.62 -0.35
C ASN A 573 35.88 18.57 0.71
N SER A 574 34.90 17.74 0.36
CA SER A 574 34.38 16.69 1.24
C SER A 574 35.21 15.41 1.11
N LEU A 575 35.72 14.92 2.24
CA LEU A 575 36.40 13.62 2.35
C LEU A 575 35.44 12.49 2.79
N VAL A 576 34.16 12.82 2.97
CA VAL A 576 33.10 11.89 3.40
C VAL A 576 32.98 10.68 2.45
N PRO A 577 33.04 10.83 1.11
CA PRO A 577 32.97 9.69 0.20
C PRO A 577 34.09 8.67 0.45
N LEU A 578 35.32 9.12 0.71
CA LEU A 578 36.47 8.26 0.99
C LEU A 578 36.29 7.51 2.31
N TYR A 579 35.90 8.21 3.38
CA TYR A 579 35.71 7.60 4.70
C TYR A 579 34.53 6.61 4.72
N ASN A 580 33.47 6.90 3.98
CA ASN A 580 32.26 6.09 3.98
C ASN A 580 32.23 4.98 2.92
N PHE A 581 33.22 4.90 2.04
CA PHE A 581 33.29 3.92 0.95
C PHE A 581 33.06 2.48 1.43
N LYS A 582 33.83 2.01 2.42
CA LYS A 582 33.67 0.67 3.01
C LYS A 582 33.88 0.68 4.52
N LYS A 583 32.89 0.20 5.27
CA LYS A 583 32.89 0.23 6.75
C LYS A 583 34.12 -0.44 7.38
N SER A 584 34.59 -1.56 6.81
CA SER A 584 35.76 -2.30 7.33
C SER A 584 37.08 -1.55 7.19
N TRP A 585 37.16 -0.54 6.31
CA TRP A 585 38.37 0.23 6.06
C TRP A 585 38.51 1.47 6.95
N ARG A 586 37.42 1.92 7.60
CA ARG A 586 37.42 3.09 8.51
C ARG A 586 38.43 3.01 9.64
N LYS A 587 38.74 1.80 10.13
CA LYS A 587 39.72 1.60 11.19
C LYS A 587 41.14 2.09 10.83
N TYR A 588 41.48 2.12 9.54
CA TYR A 588 42.79 2.59 9.06
C TYR A 588 42.88 4.12 8.97
N MET A 589 41.75 4.81 9.09
CA MET A 589 41.59 6.27 9.05
C MET A 589 41.03 6.78 10.39
N PHE A 590 41.26 6.06 11.50
CA PHE A 590 40.63 6.39 12.79
C PHE A 590 41.09 7.73 13.35
N GLU A 591 42.40 8.00 13.31
CA GLU A 591 42.98 9.26 13.80
C GLU A 591 42.48 10.47 13.00
N ASP A 592 42.26 10.29 11.69
CA ASP A 592 41.79 11.33 10.76
C ASP A 592 40.24 11.42 10.68
N SER A 593 39.53 10.54 11.40
CA SER A 593 38.11 10.31 11.17
C SER A 593 37.22 11.52 11.45
N ILE A 594 37.59 12.36 12.43
CA ILE A 594 36.84 13.57 12.78
C ILE A 594 36.97 14.60 11.65
N THR A 595 38.17 14.81 11.11
CA THR A 595 38.41 15.71 9.98
C THR A 595 37.72 15.22 8.71
N MET A 596 37.78 13.92 8.44
CA MET A 596 37.20 13.35 7.23
C MET A 596 35.67 13.39 7.22
N ASN A 597 35.03 13.16 8.37
CA ASN A 597 33.59 13.11 8.50
C ASN A 597 33.13 13.59 9.90
N PRO A 598 33.12 14.91 10.16
CA PRO A 598 32.77 15.47 11.46
C PRO A 598 31.27 15.30 11.73
N CYS A 599 30.90 14.18 12.34
CA CYS A 599 29.51 13.83 12.65
C CYS A 599 29.39 13.09 13.99
N GLU A 600 28.15 12.97 14.47
CA GLU A 600 27.84 12.31 15.74
C GLU A 600 28.36 10.87 15.82
N ASP A 601 28.24 10.09 14.74
CA ASP A 601 28.66 8.67 14.74
C ASP A 601 30.17 8.51 14.89
N VAL A 602 30.97 9.42 14.32
CA VAL A 602 32.43 9.44 14.51
C VAL A 602 32.77 9.83 15.94
N CYS A 603 32.09 10.83 16.51
CA CYS A 603 32.28 11.22 17.91
C CYS A 603 31.94 10.06 18.88
N LEU A 604 30.87 9.32 18.61
CA LEU A 604 30.52 8.11 19.37
C LEU A 604 31.56 7.00 19.22
N ASN A 605 32.21 6.91 18.06
CA ASN A 605 33.30 5.98 17.83
C ASN A 605 34.56 6.38 18.61
N ALA A 606 34.88 7.68 18.66
CA ALA A 606 35.91 8.23 19.54
C ALA A 606 35.63 7.84 21.00
N LEU A 607 34.41 8.07 21.50
CA LEU A 607 34.06 7.68 22.88
C LEU A 607 34.29 6.19 23.19
N LYS A 608 34.15 5.30 22.20
CA LYS A 608 34.36 3.85 22.37
C LYS A 608 35.83 3.45 22.42
N HIS A 609 36.67 4.09 21.62
CA HIS A 609 38.05 3.65 21.40
C HIS A 609 39.07 4.58 22.04
N ASP A 610 38.94 5.89 21.84
CA ASP A 610 39.76 6.91 22.44
C ASP A 610 39.01 8.26 22.52
N PRO A 611 38.45 8.63 23.69
CA PRO A 611 37.74 9.90 23.84
C PRO A 611 38.63 11.14 23.70
N GLN A 612 39.95 11.03 23.91
CA GLN A 612 40.88 12.16 23.76
C GLN A 612 40.96 12.63 22.31
N LEU A 613 40.56 11.81 21.35
CA LEU A 613 40.42 12.22 19.95
C LEU A 613 39.50 13.44 19.79
N LEU A 614 38.47 13.60 20.65
CA LEU A 614 37.60 14.78 20.64
C LEU A 614 38.32 16.07 21.10
N GLU A 615 39.31 15.95 21.98
CA GLU A 615 40.13 17.07 22.45
C GLU A 615 41.22 17.41 21.42
N ARG A 616 41.86 16.39 20.83
CA ARG A 616 42.86 16.56 19.76
C ARG A 616 42.29 17.33 18.57
N HIS A 617 41.04 17.04 18.18
CA HIS A 617 40.30 17.69 17.09
C HIS A 617 39.32 18.77 17.58
N HIS A 618 39.73 19.59 18.54
CA HIS A 618 38.85 20.57 19.19
C HIS A 618 38.26 21.61 18.21
N LYS A 619 38.92 21.93 17.09
CA LYS A 619 38.45 22.91 16.10
C LYS A 619 37.21 22.39 15.35
N GLU A 620 37.28 21.14 14.90
CA GLU A 620 36.21 20.41 14.21
C GLU A 620 35.06 20.19 15.18
N ILE A 621 35.36 19.79 16.42
CA ILE A 621 34.36 19.61 17.48
C ILE A 621 33.69 20.94 17.86
N ASN A 622 34.43 22.04 17.94
CA ASN A 622 33.86 23.38 18.15
C ASN A 622 32.86 23.73 17.04
N THR A 623 33.26 23.51 15.79
CA THR A 623 32.41 23.74 14.62
C THR A 623 31.15 22.87 14.70
N LEU A 624 31.31 21.59 15.06
CA LEU A 624 30.21 20.65 15.20
C LEU A 624 29.22 21.06 16.32
N ARG A 625 29.73 21.57 17.45
CA ARG A 625 28.94 22.02 18.60
C ARG A 625 28.13 23.29 18.30
N SER A 626 28.64 24.17 17.45
CA SER A 626 27.99 25.42 17.07
C SER A 626 27.16 25.31 15.78
N ASN A 627 27.15 24.13 15.12
CA ASN A 627 26.45 23.95 13.86
C ASN A 627 24.95 23.64 14.06
N ASP A 628 24.11 24.61 13.72
CA ASP A 628 22.64 24.55 13.84
C ASP A 628 21.96 23.48 12.96
N ALA A 629 22.64 22.97 11.94
CA ALA A 629 22.17 21.88 11.08
C ALA A 629 22.42 20.48 11.70
N VAL A 630 23.30 20.37 12.69
CA VAL A 630 23.73 19.09 13.27
C VAL A 630 22.97 18.77 14.55
N SER A 631 22.74 17.47 14.81
CA SER A 631 22.22 16.97 16.08
C SER A 631 23.22 16.04 16.74
N LEU A 632 23.56 16.32 18.01
CA LEU A 632 24.50 15.54 18.83
C LEU A 632 23.79 14.82 19.99
N ARG A 633 22.50 14.51 19.82
CA ARG A 633 21.64 14.01 20.90
C ARG A 633 22.16 12.73 21.57
N ARG A 634 22.59 11.73 20.81
CA ARG A 634 23.13 10.45 21.33
C ARG A 634 24.46 10.68 22.01
N LEU A 635 25.33 11.52 21.43
CA LEU A 635 26.63 11.86 22.02
C LEU A 635 26.43 12.55 23.37
N LEU A 636 25.63 13.62 23.43
CA LEU A 636 25.37 14.39 24.65
C LEU A 636 24.73 13.53 25.74
N ALA A 637 23.80 12.63 25.38
CA ALA A 637 23.22 11.68 26.33
C ALA A 637 24.29 10.72 26.91
N LYS A 638 25.29 10.32 26.14
CA LYS A 638 26.41 9.50 26.64
C LYS A 638 27.37 10.31 27.50
N LEU A 639 27.70 11.53 27.11
CA LEU A 639 28.55 12.42 27.92
C LEU A 639 27.91 12.67 29.28
N ARG A 640 26.64 13.07 29.31
CA ARG A 640 25.91 13.35 30.54
C ARG A 640 25.85 12.16 31.50
N VAL A 641 25.64 10.95 30.98
CA VAL A 641 25.55 9.74 31.82
C VAL A 641 26.94 9.26 32.24
N TYR A 642 27.89 9.14 31.31
CA TYR A 642 29.15 8.45 31.58
C TYR A 642 30.32 9.37 31.93
N TRP A 643 30.24 10.68 31.67
CA TRP A 643 31.27 11.67 31.99
C TRP A 643 30.66 12.96 32.60
N PRO A 644 29.79 12.87 33.63
CA PRO A 644 29.04 14.01 34.13
C PRO A 644 29.95 15.17 34.62
N HIS A 645 31.08 14.85 35.26
CA HIS A 645 31.98 15.86 35.86
C HIS A 645 33.23 16.18 35.01
N SER A 646 33.38 15.58 33.82
CA SER A 646 34.53 15.79 32.95
C SER A 646 34.09 16.28 31.57
N LEU A 647 34.00 15.40 30.57
CA LEU A 647 33.64 15.79 29.20
C LEU A 647 32.27 16.49 29.14
N ALA A 648 31.27 16.08 29.93
CA ALA A 648 29.98 16.76 29.94
C ALA A 648 30.09 18.20 30.46
N GLN A 649 30.87 18.41 31.53
CA GLN A 649 31.09 19.74 32.09
C GLN A 649 31.85 20.64 31.11
N GLN A 650 32.93 20.15 30.49
CA GLN A 650 33.65 20.89 29.44
C GLN A 650 32.73 21.30 28.27
N TRP A 651 31.77 20.44 27.91
CA TRP A 651 30.80 20.75 26.87
C TRP A 651 29.75 21.75 27.34
N ILE A 652 29.27 21.66 28.58
CA ILE A 652 28.38 22.66 29.20
C ILE A 652 29.05 24.03 29.19
N ASP A 653 30.29 24.13 29.66
CA ASP A 653 31.02 25.38 29.74
C ASP A 653 31.22 26.01 28.35
N ALA A 654 31.58 25.18 27.36
CA ALA A 654 31.70 25.64 25.98
C ALA A 654 30.36 26.11 25.39
N TYR A 655 29.25 25.45 25.71
CA TYR A 655 27.93 25.91 25.28
C TYR A 655 27.55 27.23 25.95
N LEU A 656 27.76 27.38 27.26
CA LEU A 656 27.50 28.63 27.97
C LEU A 656 28.35 29.79 27.42
N LEU A 657 29.62 29.53 27.09
CA LEU A 657 30.50 30.51 26.46
C LEU A 657 30.04 30.89 25.05
N ASN A 658 29.53 29.93 24.28
CA ASN A 658 28.99 30.15 22.93
C ASN A 658 27.73 31.03 22.90
N LEU A 659 27.03 31.24 24.02
CA LEU A 659 25.90 32.18 24.10
C LEU A 659 26.32 33.64 23.88
N ASN A 660 27.62 33.96 23.98
CA ASN A 660 28.14 35.29 23.70
C ASN A 660 28.37 35.55 22.21
N LYS A 661 28.25 34.52 21.34
CA LYS A 661 28.41 34.65 19.89
C LYS A 661 27.11 35.16 19.24
N THR A 662 27.19 35.56 17.98
CA THR A 662 26.04 36.03 17.20
C THR A 662 25.26 34.90 16.51
N GLU A 663 25.91 33.74 16.30
CA GLU A 663 25.37 32.59 15.57
C GLU A 663 25.55 31.26 16.34
N GLY A 664 24.84 30.21 15.93
CA GLY A 664 24.95 28.88 16.54
C GLY A 664 24.13 28.66 17.82
N HIS A 665 23.19 29.58 18.13
CA HIS A 665 22.36 29.49 19.33
C HIS A 665 21.43 28.27 19.33
N LYS A 666 20.96 27.77 18.18
CA LYS A 666 20.08 26.60 18.16
C LYS A 666 20.83 25.36 18.62
N ALA A 667 22.04 25.12 18.11
CA ALA A 667 22.89 24.01 18.53
C ALA A 667 23.29 24.16 20.00
N THR A 668 23.65 25.38 20.40
CA THR A 668 24.06 25.71 21.78
C THR A 668 22.95 25.44 22.79
N ILE A 669 21.75 25.99 22.59
CA ILE A 669 20.63 25.78 23.50
C ILE A 669 20.18 24.32 23.52
N ARG A 670 20.23 23.61 22.38
CA ARG A 670 19.98 22.17 22.37
C ARG A 670 20.99 21.39 23.21
N GLY A 671 22.26 21.79 23.13
CA GLY A 671 23.34 21.31 23.99
C GLY A 671 22.99 21.47 25.46
N ILE A 672 22.74 22.71 25.87
CA ILE A 672 22.38 23.09 27.24
C ILE A 672 21.17 22.31 27.76
N CYS A 673 20.06 22.28 27.03
CA CYS A 673 18.88 21.53 27.44
C CYS A 673 19.18 20.02 27.60
N SER A 674 20.07 19.45 26.79
CA SER A 674 20.39 18.02 26.85
C SER A 674 21.33 17.65 28.00
N THR A 675 22.28 18.54 28.34
CA THR A 675 23.36 18.24 29.28
C THR A 675 23.15 18.80 30.68
N LEU A 676 22.52 19.97 30.85
CA LEU A 676 22.32 20.54 32.18
C LEU A 676 21.37 19.68 33.04
N PRO A 677 21.68 19.52 34.34
CA PRO A 677 20.72 19.00 35.32
C PRO A 677 19.50 19.92 35.49
N GLN A 678 18.42 19.40 36.08
CA GLN A 678 17.11 20.08 36.13
C GLN A 678 17.17 21.46 36.78
N LYS A 679 17.69 21.56 38.00
CA LYS A 679 17.71 22.82 38.75
C LYS A 679 18.52 23.93 38.04
N PRO A 680 19.79 23.71 37.64
CA PRO A 680 20.55 24.68 36.84
C PRO A 680 19.86 25.04 35.51
N LEU A 681 19.18 24.09 34.87
CA LEU A 681 18.44 24.36 33.64
C LEU A 681 17.23 25.27 33.87
N VAL A 682 16.47 25.06 34.95
CA VAL A 682 15.33 25.94 35.29
C VAL A 682 15.82 27.35 35.59
N GLU A 683 16.88 27.50 36.39
CA GLU A 683 17.52 28.79 36.67
C GLU A 683 17.99 29.48 35.37
N PHE A 684 18.59 28.72 34.44
CA PHE A 684 18.97 29.21 33.12
C PHE A 684 17.76 29.68 32.29
N ILE A 685 16.67 28.91 32.27
CA ILE A 685 15.44 29.25 31.54
C ILE A 685 14.80 30.51 32.11
N GLU A 686 14.77 30.64 33.44
CA GLU A 686 14.19 31.80 34.13
C GLU A 686 14.99 33.07 33.90
N LYS A 687 16.33 32.97 33.87
CA LYS A 687 17.23 34.09 33.58
C LYS A 687 16.90 34.80 32.27
N TYR A 688 16.50 34.05 31.24
CA TYR A 688 16.21 34.60 29.91
C TYR A 688 14.72 34.78 29.63
N LYS A 689 13.82 34.66 30.62
CA LYS A 689 12.37 34.73 30.37
C LYS A 689 11.96 36.05 29.70
N PRO A 690 10.97 36.04 28.78
CA PRO A 690 10.50 37.27 28.15
C PRO A 690 9.87 38.23 29.16
N ALA A 691 10.25 39.51 29.10
CA ALA A 691 9.72 40.57 29.97
C ALA A 691 8.20 40.79 29.76
N GLY A 692 7.74 40.72 28.51
CA GLY A 692 6.33 40.89 28.12
C GLY A 692 5.90 39.91 27.02
N PRO A 693 4.61 39.91 26.64
CA PRO A 693 4.09 39.05 25.58
C PRO A 693 4.43 39.53 24.16
N LYS A 694 4.65 40.83 23.95
CA LYS A 694 5.02 41.39 22.64
C LYS A 694 6.54 41.55 22.52
N ILE A 695 7.09 41.29 21.35
CA ILE A 695 8.49 41.59 21.02
C ILE A 695 8.56 43.05 20.57
N ASP A 696 9.34 43.87 21.27
CA ASP A 696 9.71 45.21 20.80
C ASP A 696 10.90 45.10 19.85
N TRP A 697 10.60 45.00 18.56
CA TRP A 697 11.61 44.89 17.50
C TRP A 697 12.55 46.10 17.41
N SER A 698 12.18 47.24 17.99
CA SER A 698 13.01 48.45 17.96
C SER A 698 14.04 48.53 19.10
N ALA A 699 13.83 47.77 20.18
CA ALA A 699 14.65 47.85 21.40
C ALA A 699 15.24 46.51 21.86
N VAL A 700 14.87 45.38 21.24
CA VAL A 700 15.30 44.04 21.69
C VAL A 700 16.72 43.71 21.21
N ASP A 701 17.58 43.22 22.12
CA ASP A 701 18.88 42.62 21.75
C ASP A 701 18.62 41.33 20.95
N ASP A 702 19.00 41.33 19.67
CA ASP A 702 18.85 40.20 18.74
C ASP A 702 19.43 38.89 19.29
N ARG A 703 20.53 38.96 20.05
CA ARG A 703 21.14 37.80 20.69
C ARG A 703 20.23 37.25 21.79
N VAL A 704 19.71 38.12 22.67
CA VAL A 704 18.78 37.73 23.74
C VAL A 704 17.51 37.13 23.15
N LEU A 705 16.97 37.75 22.10
CA LEU A 705 15.80 37.25 21.39
C LEU A 705 16.06 35.87 20.77
N SER A 706 17.22 35.69 20.13
CA SER A 706 17.64 34.40 19.55
C SER A 706 17.73 33.31 20.63
N ILE A 707 18.34 33.60 21.78
CA ILE A 707 18.40 32.71 22.94
C ILE A 707 16.98 32.34 23.42
N GLN A 708 16.11 33.34 23.63
CA GLN A 708 14.73 33.13 24.06
C GLN A 708 13.93 32.23 23.12
N ARG A 709 14.04 32.47 21.81
CA ARG A 709 13.38 31.66 20.77
C ARG A 709 13.81 30.20 20.86
N PHE A 710 15.11 29.94 20.98
CA PHE A 710 15.62 28.58 21.01
C PHE A 710 15.41 27.88 22.35
N ILE A 711 15.37 28.62 23.46
CA ILE A 711 14.95 28.08 24.77
C ILE A 711 13.51 27.57 24.65
N ALA A 712 12.58 28.44 24.24
CA ALA A 712 11.16 28.10 24.07
C ALA A 712 10.97 26.86 23.18
N LYS A 713 11.72 26.78 22.08
CA LYS A 713 11.61 25.69 21.11
C LYS A 713 12.16 24.34 21.59
N ASN A 714 13.12 24.31 22.52
CA ASN A 714 13.87 23.09 22.86
C ASN A 714 13.71 22.62 24.33
N MET A 715 12.92 23.26 25.20
CA MET A 715 12.72 22.75 26.58
C MET A 715 12.31 21.26 26.65
N HIS A 716 11.57 20.76 25.67
CA HIS A 716 11.09 19.37 25.66
C HIS A 716 12.17 18.29 25.48
N ILE A 717 13.36 18.64 24.99
CA ILE A 717 14.47 17.68 24.89
C ILE A 717 15.24 17.54 26.20
N ALA A 718 14.97 18.41 27.16
CA ALA A 718 15.60 18.35 28.46
C ALA A 718 15.20 17.12 29.25
N ARG A 719 16.09 16.75 30.16
CA ARG A 719 15.92 15.58 31.01
C ARG A 719 16.37 15.93 32.43
N PRO A 720 15.55 15.69 33.46
CA PRO A 720 14.08 15.67 33.41
C PRO A 720 13.51 16.88 32.65
N LYS A 721 12.26 16.77 32.17
CA LYS A 721 11.62 17.90 31.49
C LYS A 721 11.25 18.98 32.51
N PRO A 722 11.33 20.27 32.14
CA PRO A 722 10.75 21.34 32.94
C PRO A 722 9.25 21.14 33.16
N GLY A 723 8.75 21.65 34.28
CA GLY A 723 7.33 21.59 34.62
C GLY A 723 6.46 22.48 33.72
N PRO A 724 5.12 22.30 33.74
CA PRO A 724 4.19 23.11 32.97
C PRO A 724 4.36 24.62 33.17
N ASP A 725 4.57 25.07 34.40
CA ASP A 725 4.67 26.49 34.72
C ASP A 725 5.92 27.14 34.08
N THR A 726 7.01 26.39 33.93
CA THR A 726 8.24 26.86 33.28
C THR A 726 8.04 27.19 31.81
N ILE A 727 7.29 26.37 31.05
CA ILE A 727 7.02 26.63 29.63
C ILE A 727 5.99 27.75 29.44
N LEU A 728 5.07 27.95 30.40
CA LEU A 728 4.12 29.06 30.37
C LEU A 728 4.80 30.44 30.47
N LEU A 729 6.02 30.52 31.03
CA LEU A 729 6.82 31.75 31.00
C LEU A 729 7.10 32.24 29.57
N TYR A 730 7.14 31.34 28.59
CA TYR A 730 7.43 31.61 27.18
C TYR A 730 6.19 31.46 26.27
N ALA A 731 5.18 30.70 26.69
CA ALA A 731 3.95 30.50 25.93
C ALA A 731 3.00 31.72 26.06
N LYS A 732 3.44 32.90 25.64
CA LYS A 732 2.66 34.15 25.68
C LYS A 732 3.00 35.06 24.50
N GLY A 733 1.97 35.73 23.95
CA GLY A 733 2.08 36.65 22.80
C GLY A 733 2.93 36.11 21.64
N ASP A 734 3.89 36.91 21.17
CA ASP A 734 4.70 36.62 19.98
C ASP A 734 5.67 35.44 20.17
N TYR A 735 5.95 35.05 21.43
CA TYR A 735 6.85 33.95 21.75
C TYR A 735 6.19 32.57 21.63
N LEU A 736 4.85 32.51 21.61
CA LEU A 736 4.10 31.26 21.56
C LEU A 736 4.47 30.38 20.36
N GLN A 737 4.66 30.98 19.19
CA GLN A 737 5.03 30.25 17.96
C GLN A 737 6.33 29.44 18.14
N PHE A 738 7.25 29.91 19.00
CA PHE A 738 8.49 29.22 19.32
C PHE A 738 8.29 28.20 20.45
N ALA A 739 7.46 28.52 21.45
CA ALA A 739 7.18 27.68 22.61
C ALA A 739 6.32 26.44 22.28
N LEU A 740 5.51 26.50 21.21
CA LEU A 740 4.49 25.51 20.91
C LEU A 740 5.00 24.05 20.86
N PRO A 741 6.12 23.70 20.20
CA PRO A 741 6.63 22.33 20.21
C PRO A 741 6.94 21.82 21.63
N SER A 742 7.52 22.68 22.47
CA SER A 742 7.84 22.33 23.84
C SER A 742 6.61 22.25 24.73
N LEU A 743 5.68 23.21 24.59
CA LEU A 743 4.41 23.24 25.29
C LEU A 743 3.65 21.93 25.07
N LEU A 744 3.45 21.54 23.81
CA LEU A 744 2.75 20.30 23.46
C LEU A 744 3.48 19.07 24.01
N ALA A 745 4.80 19.01 23.89
CA ALA A 745 5.54 17.86 24.37
C ALA A 745 5.52 17.75 25.91
N ILE A 746 5.60 18.85 26.65
CA ILE A 746 5.53 18.86 28.13
C ILE A 746 4.12 18.44 28.56
N TYR A 747 3.07 19.11 28.05
CA TYR A 747 1.69 18.81 28.43
C TYR A 747 1.24 17.41 28.03
N ASN A 748 1.68 16.88 26.88
CA ASN A 748 1.40 15.49 26.51
C ASN A 748 2.05 14.47 27.46
N ASN A 749 3.14 14.83 28.16
CA ASN A 749 3.77 13.95 29.14
C ASN A 749 3.19 14.06 30.57
N LEU A 750 2.18 14.90 30.81
CA LEU A 750 1.46 14.90 32.09
C LEU A 750 0.66 13.60 32.26
N ASN A 751 0.55 13.11 33.49
CA ASN A 751 -0.42 12.07 33.83
C ASN A 751 -1.85 12.66 33.96
N VAL A 752 -2.86 11.84 34.24
CA VAL A 752 -4.27 12.29 34.26
C VAL A 752 -4.48 13.32 35.37
N THR A 753 -3.98 13.05 36.58
CA THR A 753 -4.10 13.95 37.74
C THR A 753 -3.48 15.32 37.46
N GLN A 754 -2.24 15.35 36.95
CA GLN A 754 -1.57 16.59 36.54
C GLN A 754 -2.30 17.30 35.40
N SER A 755 -2.92 16.54 34.49
CA SER A 755 -3.68 17.13 33.39
C SER A 755 -4.95 17.83 33.89
N GLN A 756 -5.67 17.24 34.84
CA GLN A 756 -6.84 17.87 35.49
C GLN A 756 -6.43 19.17 36.20
N GLU A 757 -5.27 19.23 36.83
CA GLU A 757 -4.76 20.43 37.50
C GLU A 757 -4.31 21.53 36.51
N HIS A 758 -3.57 21.16 35.45
CA HIS A 758 -2.87 22.14 34.61
C HIS A 758 -3.60 22.50 33.30
N ILE A 759 -4.53 21.68 32.79
CA ILE A 759 -5.29 22.02 31.57
C ILE A 759 -6.17 23.26 31.76
N PRO A 760 -6.91 23.45 32.88
CA PRO A 760 -7.69 24.66 33.10
C PRO A 760 -6.88 25.95 32.93
N LYS A 761 -5.61 25.96 33.41
CA LYS A 761 -4.68 27.10 33.27
C LYS A 761 -4.40 27.48 31.80
N ILE A 762 -4.47 26.52 30.86
CA ILE A 762 -4.33 26.76 29.41
C ILE A 762 -5.63 27.24 28.79
N LEU A 763 -6.79 26.83 29.32
CA LEU A 763 -8.09 27.17 28.74
C LEU A 763 -8.47 28.64 28.94
N ASP A 764 -7.86 29.30 29.93
CA ASP A 764 -8.01 30.75 30.15
C ASP A 764 -6.94 31.58 29.39
N ALA A 765 -6.07 30.94 28.61
CA ALA A 765 -5.05 31.61 27.81
C ALA A 765 -5.61 32.12 26.45
N PRO A 766 -4.84 32.93 25.70
CA PRO A 766 -5.26 33.41 24.37
C PRO A 766 -5.68 32.27 23.42
N VAL A 767 -6.56 32.59 22.48
CA VAL A 767 -7.24 31.65 21.56
C VAL A 767 -6.31 30.56 20.99
N SER A 768 -5.11 30.90 20.53
CA SER A 768 -4.15 29.95 19.98
C SER A 768 -3.75 28.85 20.98
N ILE A 769 -3.52 29.21 22.24
CA ILE A 769 -3.17 28.30 23.34
C ILE A 769 -4.39 27.52 23.80
N GLN A 770 -5.53 28.20 23.93
CA GLN A 770 -6.80 27.61 24.31
C GLN A 770 -7.20 26.45 23.38
N LYS A 771 -7.01 26.60 22.06
CA LYS A 771 -7.21 25.51 21.07
C LYS A 771 -6.40 24.25 21.40
N HIS A 772 -5.17 24.41 21.90
CA HIS A 772 -4.35 23.27 22.32
C HIS A 772 -4.80 22.69 23.66
N GLY A 773 -5.29 23.53 24.58
CA GLY A 773 -5.94 23.08 25.82
C GLY A 773 -7.14 22.20 25.55
N ILE A 774 -8.03 22.61 24.64
CA ILE A 774 -9.22 21.83 24.22
C ILE A 774 -8.81 20.46 23.65
N ARG A 775 -7.81 20.43 22.76
CA ARG A 775 -7.27 19.17 22.20
C ARG A 775 -6.66 18.26 23.27
N LEU A 776 -5.99 18.84 24.27
CA LEU A 776 -5.40 18.09 25.37
C LEU A 776 -6.49 17.54 26.30
N ALA A 777 -7.52 18.33 26.60
CA ALA A 777 -8.68 17.90 27.38
C ALA A 777 -9.35 16.68 26.73
N PHE A 778 -9.69 16.77 25.45
CA PHE A 778 -10.28 15.68 24.66
C PHE A 778 -9.45 14.39 24.70
N ARG A 779 -8.11 14.49 24.73
CA ARG A 779 -7.22 13.33 24.70
C ARG A 779 -6.93 12.69 26.05
N LYS A 780 -7.17 13.39 27.15
CA LYS A 780 -6.63 13.02 28.46
C LYS A 780 -7.64 12.95 29.60
N LEU A 781 -8.78 13.61 29.43
CA LEU A 781 -9.81 13.68 30.46
C LEU A 781 -10.95 12.73 30.11
N ASP A 782 -11.71 12.32 31.12
CA ASP A 782 -12.90 11.49 30.97
C ASP A 782 -14.10 12.31 30.43
N HIS A 783 -15.18 11.61 30.07
CA HIS A 783 -16.37 12.22 29.45
C HIS A 783 -17.03 13.26 30.36
N GLU A 784 -17.08 13.02 31.67
CA GLU A 784 -17.69 13.97 32.64
C GLU A 784 -16.88 15.26 32.76
N ALA A 785 -15.55 15.14 32.89
CA ALA A 785 -14.68 16.31 32.91
C ALA A 785 -14.72 17.08 31.58
N ILE A 786 -14.75 16.37 30.44
CA ILE A 786 -14.86 17.00 29.12
C ILE A 786 -16.19 17.73 28.97
N LYS A 787 -17.33 17.11 29.33
CA LYS A 787 -18.67 17.72 29.22
C LYS A 787 -18.71 19.07 29.94
N LYS A 788 -18.26 19.10 31.19
CA LYS A 788 -18.17 20.33 32.00
C LYS A 788 -17.26 21.37 31.35
N ILE A 789 -16.03 20.99 30.99
CA ILE A 789 -15.04 21.91 30.42
C ILE A 789 -15.51 22.50 29.10
N PHE A 790 -16.07 21.69 28.21
CA PHE A 790 -16.52 22.12 26.89
C PHE A 790 -17.76 23.00 26.97
N PHE A 791 -18.70 22.68 27.86
CA PHE A 791 -19.83 23.56 28.16
C PHE A 791 -19.39 24.94 28.68
N ASP A 792 -18.50 24.97 29.66
CA ASP A 792 -17.98 26.22 30.25
C ASP A 792 -17.18 27.04 29.22
N CYS A 793 -16.40 26.37 28.35
CA CYS A 793 -15.67 27.04 27.27
C CYS A 793 -16.62 27.56 26.17
N TRP A 794 -17.66 26.81 25.81
CA TRP A 794 -18.65 27.22 24.82
C TRP A 794 -19.42 28.46 25.27
N LYS A 795 -19.84 28.50 26.54
CA LYS A 795 -20.53 29.66 27.13
C LYS A 795 -19.66 30.91 27.20
N ARG A 796 -18.38 30.76 27.54
CA ARG A 796 -17.46 31.90 27.69
C ARG A 796 -16.92 32.44 26.37
N SER A 797 -16.80 31.59 25.34
CA SER A 797 -16.13 31.96 24.08
C SER A 797 -17.12 32.32 22.97
N LYS A 798 -16.96 33.53 22.42
CA LYS A 798 -17.57 33.93 21.14
C LYS A 798 -16.64 33.71 19.94
N ASN A 799 -15.44 33.15 20.14
CA ASN A 799 -14.48 32.97 19.05
C ASN A 799 -14.89 31.78 18.16
N PRO A 800 -15.14 31.97 16.85
CA PRO A 800 -15.62 30.90 15.96
C PRO A 800 -14.70 29.68 15.96
N SER A 801 -13.38 29.91 15.94
CA SER A 801 -12.40 28.83 15.85
C SER A 801 -12.24 28.00 17.13
N ILE A 802 -12.71 28.51 18.28
CA ILE A 802 -12.83 27.75 19.53
C ILE A 802 -14.11 26.94 19.52
N ARG A 803 -15.24 27.58 19.16
CA ARG A 803 -16.55 26.93 19.06
C ARG A 803 -16.51 25.73 18.12
N VAL A 804 -15.88 25.87 16.94
CA VAL A 804 -15.66 24.75 16.00
C VAL A 804 -14.95 23.57 16.63
N LEU A 805 -13.85 23.80 17.36
CA LEU A 805 -13.09 22.71 17.94
C LEU A 805 -13.89 22.01 19.04
N ILE A 806 -14.62 22.77 19.86
CA ILE A 806 -15.50 22.20 20.88
C ILE A 806 -16.57 21.35 20.22
N PHE A 807 -17.29 21.90 19.23
CA PHE A 807 -18.34 21.19 18.50
C PHE A 807 -17.79 19.92 17.84
N GLN A 808 -16.66 20.03 17.13
CA GLN A 808 -16.02 18.92 16.45
C GLN A 808 -15.65 17.79 17.41
N PHE A 809 -15.02 18.11 18.55
CA PHE A 809 -14.61 17.08 19.50
C PHE A 809 -15.80 16.49 20.25
N THR A 810 -16.83 17.26 20.58
CA THR A 810 -18.05 16.70 21.15
C THR A 810 -18.76 15.78 20.16
N PHE A 811 -18.85 16.18 18.89
CA PHE A 811 -19.40 15.33 17.81
C PHE A 811 -18.58 14.04 17.67
N GLU A 812 -17.25 14.12 17.67
CA GLU A 812 -16.38 12.95 17.61
C GLU A 812 -16.53 12.02 18.83
N LEU A 813 -16.82 12.55 20.03
CA LEU A 813 -17.17 11.73 21.20
C LEU A 813 -18.51 11.03 20.97
N LEU A 814 -19.54 11.75 20.51
CA LEU A 814 -20.86 11.17 20.25
C LEU A 814 -20.78 10.03 19.24
N CYS A 815 -20.07 10.20 18.13
CA CYS A 815 -19.92 9.19 17.08
C CYS A 815 -19.19 7.92 17.51
N LYS A 816 -18.40 7.98 18.59
CA LYS A 816 -17.62 6.83 19.10
C LYS A 816 -18.25 6.16 20.31
N GLU A 817 -19.35 6.71 20.83
CA GLU A 817 -19.97 6.21 22.05
C GLU A 817 -20.97 5.09 21.71
N GLU A 818 -20.81 3.96 22.39
CA GLU A 818 -21.67 2.79 22.23
C GLU A 818 -22.71 2.72 23.34
N ASP A 819 -22.46 3.33 24.51
CA ASP A 819 -23.42 3.37 25.61
C ASP A 819 -24.60 4.32 25.28
N PRO A 820 -25.85 3.82 25.22
CA PRO A 820 -27.03 4.64 24.91
C PRO A 820 -27.27 5.79 25.89
N THR A 821 -26.87 5.64 27.15
CA THR A 821 -27.02 6.64 28.22
C THR A 821 -26.00 7.76 28.06
N ILE A 822 -24.74 7.41 27.79
CA ILE A 822 -23.67 8.40 27.58
C ILE A 822 -23.89 9.13 26.25
N SER A 823 -24.29 8.42 25.19
CA SER A 823 -24.61 9.03 23.90
C SER A 823 -25.79 10.00 24.00
N ALA A 824 -26.81 9.70 24.80
CA ALA A 824 -27.89 10.65 25.10
C ALA A 824 -27.38 11.90 25.84
N SER A 825 -26.52 11.72 26.85
CA SER A 825 -25.92 12.83 27.61
C SER A 825 -25.01 13.73 26.74
N LEU A 826 -24.29 13.16 25.77
CA LEU A 826 -23.49 13.91 24.79
C LEU A 826 -24.37 14.60 23.75
N TRP A 827 -25.47 13.96 23.34
CA TRP A 827 -26.47 14.56 22.47
C TRP A 827 -27.08 15.81 23.09
N GLU A 828 -27.46 15.80 24.37
CA GLU A 828 -27.97 17.00 25.06
C GLU A 828 -27.00 18.19 24.95
N LEU A 829 -25.69 17.92 25.04
CA LEU A 829 -24.67 18.97 24.89
C LEU A 829 -24.59 19.47 23.44
N ILE A 830 -24.64 18.57 22.45
CA ILE A 830 -24.63 18.95 21.03
C ILE A 830 -25.92 19.69 20.65
N GLU A 831 -27.08 19.24 21.11
CA GLU A 831 -28.35 19.89 20.91
C GLU A 831 -28.31 21.32 21.44
N LEU A 832 -27.82 21.51 22.66
CA LEU A 832 -27.60 22.84 23.23
C LEU A 832 -26.63 23.68 22.40
N PHE A 833 -25.58 23.08 21.82
CA PHE A 833 -24.69 23.81 20.91
C PHE A 833 -25.42 24.24 19.65
N ILE A 834 -26.20 23.36 19.01
CA ILE A 834 -26.99 23.64 17.80
C ILE A 834 -27.97 24.79 18.05
N GLU A 835 -28.68 24.79 19.19
CA GLU A 835 -29.60 25.86 19.58
C GLU A 835 -28.92 27.22 19.76
N ASN A 836 -27.63 27.23 20.07
CA ASN A 836 -26.83 28.43 20.29
C ASN A 836 -25.96 28.80 19.07
N LEU A 837 -26.10 28.13 17.93
CA LEU A 837 -25.36 28.47 16.71
C LEU A 837 -25.89 29.77 16.09
N THR A 838 -24.98 30.56 15.55
CA THR A 838 -25.33 31.71 14.69
C THR A 838 -25.11 31.36 13.21
N PHE A 839 -25.54 32.26 12.31
CA PHE A 839 -25.32 32.12 10.86
C PHE A 839 -23.90 32.56 10.42
N GLU A 840 -23.08 33.01 11.36
CA GLU A 840 -21.70 33.49 11.14
C GLU A 840 -20.65 32.51 11.70
N GLU A 841 -21.05 31.27 11.99
CA GLU A 841 -20.13 30.24 12.45
C GLU A 841 -19.23 29.75 11.32
N ASP A 842 -18.14 29.07 11.67
CA ASP A 842 -17.27 28.45 10.68
C ASP A 842 -18.00 27.29 9.98
N LYS A 843 -17.87 27.25 8.64
CA LYS A 843 -18.52 26.27 7.75
C LYS A 843 -18.27 24.82 8.16
N LYS A 844 -17.18 24.53 8.88
CA LYS A 844 -16.90 23.19 9.42
C LYS A 844 -17.97 22.67 10.36
N ILE A 845 -18.61 23.52 11.16
CA ILE A 845 -19.72 23.08 12.02
C ILE A 845 -20.87 22.60 11.13
N TYR A 846 -21.24 23.37 10.12
CA TYR A 846 -22.35 23.04 9.22
C TYR A 846 -22.07 21.75 8.43
N ASN A 847 -20.83 21.52 7.99
CA ASN A 847 -20.44 20.26 7.36
C ASN A 847 -20.46 19.06 8.32
N LEU A 848 -20.35 19.26 9.64
CA LEU A 848 -20.51 18.18 10.63
C LEU A 848 -21.99 17.88 10.90
N LEU A 849 -22.85 18.90 10.84
CA LEU A 849 -24.31 18.73 10.97
C LEU A 849 -24.90 17.85 9.87
N SER A 850 -24.27 17.75 8.70
CA SER A 850 -24.72 16.87 7.62
C SER A 850 -24.29 15.40 7.77
N LYS A 851 -23.44 15.06 8.75
CA LYS A 851 -22.89 13.71 8.92
C LYS A 851 -23.78 12.81 9.77
N VAL A 852 -25.00 12.60 9.32
CA VAL A 852 -26.03 11.87 10.08
C VAL A 852 -25.66 10.40 10.29
N ARG A 853 -25.05 9.73 9.29
CA ARG A 853 -24.63 8.32 9.38
C ARG A 853 -23.64 8.03 10.50
N ASP A 854 -22.79 9.01 10.82
CA ASP A 854 -21.73 8.86 11.82
C ASP A 854 -22.27 8.86 13.26
N VAL A 855 -23.52 9.29 13.48
CA VAL A 855 -24.14 9.40 14.81
C VAL A 855 -24.71 8.05 15.27
N PRO A 856 -24.74 7.70 16.57
CA PRO A 856 -25.37 6.48 17.07
C PRO A 856 -26.86 6.36 16.72
N GLU A 857 -27.33 5.16 16.42
CA GLU A 857 -28.67 4.87 15.89
C GLU A 857 -29.82 5.44 16.73
N ASN A 858 -29.70 5.35 18.06
CA ASN A 858 -30.69 5.87 19.01
C ASN A 858 -30.84 7.41 18.97
N ILE A 859 -29.86 8.13 18.41
CA ILE A 859 -29.82 9.59 18.34
C ILE A 859 -30.06 10.11 16.91
N ARG A 860 -29.73 9.32 15.87
CA ARG A 860 -29.80 9.73 14.45
C ARG A 860 -31.08 10.48 14.06
N PRO A 861 -32.31 10.04 14.41
CA PRO A 861 -33.53 10.75 14.00
C PRO A 861 -33.62 12.16 14.61
N LYS A 862 -33.31 12.31 15.90
CA LYS A 862 -33.33 13.61 16.59
C LYS A 862 -32.26 14.54 16.03
N PHE A 863 -31.07 14.00 15.79
CA PHE A 863 -29.96 14.72 15.19
C PHE A 863 -30.30 15.24 13.79
N LEU A 864 -30.87 14.39 12.93
CA LEU A 864 -31.26 14.75 11.57
C LEU A 864 -32.29 15.89 11.60
N VAL A 865 -33.38 15.75 12.36
CA VAL A 865 -34.44 16.76 12.43
C VAL A 865 -33.89 18.12 12.88
N LYS A 866 -33.12 18.13 13.98
CA LYS A 866 -32.57 19.38 14.53
C LYS A 866 -31.59 20.04 13.54
N SER A 867 -30.70 19.24 12.97
CA SER A 867 -29.65 19.71 12.05
C SER A 867 -30.24 20.19 10.72
N TYR A 868 -31.24 19.49 10.18
CA TYR A 868 -31.94 19.85 8.94
C TYR A 868 -32.68 21.18 9.11
N ASN A 869 -33.44 21.34 10.19
CA ASN A 869 -34.15 22.58 10.48
C ASN A 869 -33.19 23.77 10.62
N PHE A 870 -32.07 23.57 11.30
CA PHE A 870 -31.02 24.60 11.36
C PHE A 870 -30.46 24.91 9.96
N MET A 871 -30.11 23.89 9.17
CA MET A 871 -29.55 24.05 7.83
C MET A 871 -30.51 24.81 6.90
N LYS A 872 -31.82 24.52 6.95
CA LYS A 872 -32.85 25.28 6.22
C LYS A 872 -32.87 26.74 6.60
N SER A 873 -32.85 27.04 7.91
CA SER A 873 -32.81 28.43 8.38
C SER A 873 -31.52 29.17 8.01
N LEU A 874 -30.42 28.43 7.80
CA LEU A 874 -29.12 28.96 7.40
C LEU A 874 -29.09 29.36 5.92
N ILE A 875 -29.66 28.54 5.03
CA ILE A 875 -29.65 28.75 3.57
C ILE A 875 -30.15 30.15 3.18
N ASP A 876 -31.20 30.66 3.84
CA ASP A 876 -31.76 31.98 3.54
C ASP A 876 -30.86 33.14 3.98
N LYS A 877 -29.97 32.89 4.95
CA LYS A 877 -29.17 33.91 5.65
C LYS A 877 -27.69 33.93 5.25
N VAL A 878 -27.22 32.90 4.55
CA VAL A 878 -25.86 32.86 3.99
C VAL A 878 -25.75 33.63 2.68
N LYS A 879 -24.51 33.92 2.29
CA LYS A 879 -24.19 34.54 1.00
C LYS A 879 -24.63 33.66 -0.16
N GLU A 880 -25.03 34.28 -1.25
CA GLU A 880 -25.54 33.61 -2.46
C GLU A 880 -24.57 32.56 -3.01
N GLU A 881 -23.27 32.87 -3.01
CA GLU A 881 -22.18 31.97 -3.44
C GLU A 881 -22.13 30.64 -2.66
N ASP A 882 -22.60 30.64 -1.40
CA ASP A 882 -22.57 29.47 -0.52
C ASP A 882 -23.90 28.70 -0.49
N ARG A 883 -24.99 29.27 -0.99
CA ARG A 883 -26.34 28.66 -0.93
C ARG A 883 -26.40 27.29 -1.59
N ASN A 884 -25.77 27.15 -2.77
CA ASN A 884 -25.76 25.90 -3.51
C ASN A 884 -25.06 24.77 -2.73
N HIS A 885 -23.98 25.09 -2.01
CA HIS A 885 -23.28 24.12 -1.16
C HIS A 885 -24.20 23.61 -0.04
N TYR A 886 -24.86 24.51 0.70
CA TYR A 886 -25.74 24.12 1.80
C TYR A 886 -27.05 23.48 1.33
N ASN A 887 -27.57 23.87 0.16
CA ASN A 887 -28.68 23.17 -0.49
C ASN A 887 -28.31 21.71 -0.79
N SER A 888 -27.10 21.46 -1.30
CA SER A 888 -26.60 20.10 -1.51
C SER A 888 -26.53 19.33 -0.19
N LEU A 889 -25.94 19.91 0.86
CA LEU A 889 -25.85 19.23 2.16
C LEU A 889 -27.23 18.94 2.76
N SER A 890 -28.18 19.87 2.63
CA SER A 890 -29.55 19.67 3.09
C SER A 890 -30.25 18.56 2.33
N ALA A 891 -30.00 18.43 1.02
CA ALA A 891 -30.52 17.34 0.20
C ALA A 891 -29.91 15.99 0.61
N ASP A 892 -28.58 15.93 0.77
CA ASP A 892 -27.89 14.72 1.24
C ASP A 892 -28.45 14.27 2.61
N MET A 893 -28.67 15.21 3.53
CA MET A 893 -29.30 14.93 4.83
C MET A 893 -30.73 14.38 4.71
N ALA A 894 -31.52 14.90 3.77
CA ALA A 894 -32.88 14.40 3.55
C ALA A 894 -32.87 12.94 3.08
N GLU A 895 -31.90 12.55 2.23
CA GLU A 895 -31.74 11.18 1.75
C GLU A 895 -31.43 10.19 2.89
N GLU A 896 -30.71 10.63 3.92
CA GLU A 896 -30.41 9.83 5.12
C GLU A 896 -31.67 9.37 5.89
N SER A 897 -32.80 10.03 5.69
CA SER A 897 -34.07 9.62 6.31
C SER A 897 -34.51 8.22 5.89
N ARG A 898 -34.10 7.74 4.71
CA ARG A 898 -34.41 6.38 4.23
C ARG A 898 -33.93 5.30 5.19
N ASP A 899 -32.68 5.41 5.65
CA ASP A 899 -32.06 4.35 6.46
C ASP A 899 -32.67 4.29 7.86
N ILE A 900 -33.12 5.44 8.38
CA ILE A 900 -33.66 5.61 9.74
C ILE A 900 -35.17 5.84 9.81
N MET A 901 -35.91 5.58 8.72
CA MET A 901 -37.32 5.92 8.56
C MET A 901 -38.23 5.48 9.72
N GLU A 902 -37.95 4.35 10.37
CA GLU A 902 -38.73 3.82 11.51
C GLU A 902 -38.73 4.75 12.73
N GLY A 903 -37.63 5.49 12.95
CA GLY A 903 -37.50 6.44 14.06
C GLY A 903 -37.90 7.88 13.70
N MET A 904 -38.32 8.12 12.45
CA MET A 904 -38.60 9.47 11.95
C MET A 904 -40.02 9.93 12.26
N CYS A 905 -40.19 11.22 12.52
CA CYS A 905 -41.51 11.84 12.66
C CYS A 905 -42.21 11.91 11.28
N PRO A 906 -43.41 11.33 11.09
CA PRO A 906 -44.09 11.33 9.79
C PRO A 906 -44.32 12.73 9.22
N GLN A 907 -44.69 13.69 10.06
CA GLN A 907 -44.89 15.10 9.66
C GLN A 907 -43.63 15.74 9.07
N PHE A 908 -42.46 15.39 9.61
CA PHE A 908 -41.17 15.90 9.11
C PHE A 908 -40.81 15.25 7.78
N VAL A 909 -41.02 13.94 7.63
CA VAL A 909 -40.73 13.26 6.35
C VAL A 909 -41.66 13.78 5.25
N LEU A 910 -42.94 13.99 5.57
CA LEU A 910 -43.90 14.60 4.65
C LEU A 910 -43.45 15.98 4.18
N SER A 911 -42.99 16.85 5.08
CA SER A 911 -42.53 18.19 4.67
C SER A 911 -41.31 18.16 3.76
N ILE A 912 -40.40 17.20 3.93
CA ILE A 912 -39.27 16.98 3.03
C ILE A 912 -39.74 16.47 1.67
N ILE A 913 -40.65 15.49 1.66
CA ILE A 913 -41.19 14.92 0.42
C ILE A 913 -41.91 16.00 -0.38
N ASP A 914 -42.78 16.79 0.25
CA ASP A 914 -43.54 17.86 -0.41
C ASP A 914 -42.60 18.90 -1.04
N GLU A 915 -41.56 19.32 -0.31
CA GLU A 915 -40.55 20.25 -0.83
C GLU A 915 -39.84 19.69 -2.07
N PHE A 916 -39.43 18.42 -2.03
CA PHE A 916 -38.78 17.74 -3.15
C PHE A 916 -39.72 17.59 -4.35
N LEU A 917 -40.99 17.25 -4.11
CA LEU A 917 -41.97 17.07 -5.18
C LEU A 917 -42.14 18.36 -5.98
N ASP A 918 -42.31 19.48 -5.29
CA ASP A 918 -42.56 20.77 -5.94
C ASP A 918 -41.32 21.37 -6.60
N LYS A 919 -40.14 21.22 -6.01
CA LYS A 919 -38.90 21.84 -6.53
C LYS A 919 -38.20 21.00 -7.59
N ASP A 920 -38.06 19.70 -7.34
CA ASP A 920 -37.14 18.83 -8.08
C ASP A 920 -37.88 17.79 -8.92
N PHE A 921 -38.92 17.16 -8.38
CA PHE A 921 -39.63 16.09 -9.09
C PHE A 921 -40.47 16.61 -10.27
N PHE A 922 -41.21 17.70 -10.03
CA PHE A 922 -42.04 18.38 -11.04
C PHE A 922 -41.40 19.66 -11.60
N GLY A 923 -40.20 20.02 -11.17
CA GLY A 923 -39.46 21.20 -11.61
C GLY A 923 -38.70 21.03 -12.93
N ASN A 924 -38.00 22.09 -13.35
CA ASN A 924 -37.23 22.11 -14.60
C ASN A 924 -35.80 21.52 -14.49
N ASP A 925 -35.32 21.22 -13.27
CA ASP A 925 -33.92 20.88 -13.00
C ASP A 925 -33.77 19.37 -12.72
N CYS A 926 -33.33 18.61 -13.72
CA CYS A 926 -33.54 17.15 -13.80
C CYS A 926 -32.37 16.30 -13.25
N GLY A 927 -31.43 16.91 -12.52
CA GLY A 927 -30.11 16.32 -12.26
C GLY A 927 -29.99 15.39 -11.04
N ARG A 928 -30.82 15.54 -10.00
CA ARG A 928 -30.61 14.87 -8.68
C ARG A 928 -31.86 14.21 -8.07
N VAL A 929 -32.68 13.55 -8.89
CA VAL A 929 -33.97 12.99 -8.44
C VAL A 929 -33.81 11.63 -7.71
N GLY A 930 -32.66 10.96 -7.85
CA GLY A 930 -32.49 9.55 -7.47
C GLY A 930 -32.64 9.23 -5.96
N GLY A 931 -31.98 9.98 -5.08
CA GLY A 931 -31.96 9.64 -3.66
C GLY A 931 -33.28 9.91 -2.95
N MET A 932 -33.95 11.02 -3.25
CA MET A 932 -35.28 11.30 -2.67
C MET A 932 -36.39 10.36 -3.17
N ILE A 933 -36.29 9.79 -4.38
CA ILE A 933 -37.20 8.71 -4.82
C ILE A 933 -37.12 7.51 -3.87
N SER A 934 -35.91 7.20 -3.39
CA SER A 934 -35.70 6.11 -2.42
C SER A 934 -36.28 6.43 -1.04
N VAL A 935 -36.36 7.71 -0.66
CA VAL A 935 -37.04 8.17 0.56
C VAL A 935 -38.56 8.02 0.42
N ILE A 936 -39.14 8.42 -0.72
CA ILE A 936 -40.59 8.25 -0.98
C ILE A 936 -40.98 6.77 -0.89
N SER A 937 -40.22 5.91 -1.56
CA SER A 937 -40.45 4.46 -1.54
C SER A 937 -40.35 3.90 -0.12
N ALA A 938 -39.30 4.25 0.64
CA ALA A 938 -39.15 3.85 2.04
C ALA A 938 -40.30 4.37 2.91
N TYR A 939 -40.74 5.63 2.74
CA TYR A 939 -41.85 6.18 3.52
C TYR A 939 -43.15 5.39 3.31
N LEU A 940 -43.48 5.07 2.05
CA LEU A 940 -44.67 4.32 1.67
C LEU A 940 -44.63 2.87 2.20
N LEU A 941 -43.47 2.22 2.09
CA LEU A 941 -43.31 0.80 2.42
C LEU A 941 -42.99 0.54 3.90
N CYS A 942 -42.48 1.54 4.64
CA CYS A 942 -42.16 1.42 6.06
C CYS A 942 -43.41 1.47 6.93
N THR A 943 -44.13 0.35 7.03
CA THR A 943 -45.32 0.20 7.87
C THR A 943 -45.58 -1.26 8.19
N ASP A 944 -46.09 -1.52 9.39
CA ASP A 944 -46.50 -2.86 9.84
C ASP A 944 -48.02 -3.05 9.73
N ASN A 945 -48.75 -2.04 9.22
CA ASN A 945 -50.20 -1.98 9.16
C ASN A 945 -50.70 -1.52 7.76
N GLU A 946 -51.69 -2.23 7.21
CA GLU A 946 -52.27 -1.96 5.89
C GLU A 946 -53.06 -0.64 5.82
N ASP A 947 -53.77 -0.27 6.88
CA ASP A 947 -54.53 1.00 6.94
C ASP A 947 -53.57 2.20 6.91
N ILE A 948 -52.45 2.13 7.65
CA ILE A 948 -51.41 3.16 7.62
C ILE A 948 -50.75 3.21 6.23
N GLN A 949 -50.51 2.05 5.59
CA GLN A 949 -50.00 2.02 4.22
C GLN A 949 -50.97 2.69 3.24
N THR A 950 -52.26 2.40 3.39
CA THR A 950 -53.34 2.98 2.58
C THR A 950 -53.41 4.49 2.77
N GLU A 951 -53.32 4.97 4.02
CA GLU A 951 -53.28 6.41 4.33
C GLU A 951 -52.08 7.09 3.66
N LYS A 952 -50.88 6.50 3.75
CA LYS A 952 -49.67 7.03 3.11
C LYS A 952 -49.80 7.05 1.58
N TYR A 953 -50.35 6.00 1.00
CA TYR A 953 -50.64 5.89 -0.42
C TYR A 953 -51.60 7.00 -0.88
N GLU A 954 -52.73 7.19 -0.18
CA GLU A 954 -53.73 8.20 -0.51
C GLU A 954 -53.21 9.63 -0.34
N LYS A 955 -52.46 9.90 0.74
CA LYS A 955 -51.95 11.23 1.04
C LYS A 955 -50.79 11.66 0.15
N VAL A 956 -49.87 10.74 -0.18
CA VAL A 956 -48.61 11.09 -0.86
C VAL A 956 -48.59 10.57 -2.29
N PHE A 957 -48.86 9.28 -2.50
CA PHE A 957 -48.63 8.65 -3.80
C PHE A 957 -49.73 8.96 -4.82
N VAL A 958 -51.00 9.00 -4.42
CA VAL A 958 -52.11 9.30 -5.33
C VAL A 958 -51.98 10.70 -5.96
N PRO A 959 -51.72 11.79 -5.20
CA PRO A 959 -51.48 13.11 -5.79
C PRO A 959 -50.27 13.13 -6.73
N LEU A 960 -49.16 12.48 -6.34
CA LEU A 960 -47.96 12.36 -7.15
C LEU A 960 -48.24 11.68 -8.49
N MET A 961 -48.88 10.51 -8.45
CA MET A 961 -49.20 9.70 -9.62
C MET A 961 -50.11 10.45 -10.59
N ARG A 962 -51.21 11.02 -10.11
CA ARG A 962 -52.16 11.76 -10.96
C ARG A 962 -51.51 12.96 -11.65
N ARG A 963 -50.67 13.71 -10.93
CA ARG A 963 -49.91 14.82 -11.51
C ARG A 963 -48.90 14.31 -12.54
N ALA A 964 -48.11 13.29 -12.22
CA ALA A 964 -47.07 12.77 -13.10
C ALA A 964 -47.59 12.21 -14.43
N LEU A 965 -48.74 11.53 -14.43
CA LEU A 965 -49.33 10.92 -15.62
C LEU A 965 -49.78 11.95 -16.67
N THR A 966 -50.06 13.18 -16.25
CA THR A 966 -50.52 14.29 -17.12
C THR A 966 -49.38 15.18 -17.64
N MET A 967 -48.14 14.96 -17.19
CA MET A 967 -46.98 15.84 -17.43
C MET A 967 -46.08 15.33 -18.59
N PRO A 968 -45.10 16.15 -19.06
CA PRO A 968 -44.17 15.80 -20.14
C PRO A 968 -43.32 14.55 -19.86
N HIS A 969 -42.65 14.02 -20.90
CA HIS A 969 -41.85 12.79 -20.87
C HIS A 969 -40.87 12.70 -19.68
N ILE A 970 -40.20 13.80 -19.34
CA ILE A 970 -39.22 13.85 -18.25
C ILE A 970 -39.84 13.50 -16.89
N VAL A 971 -41.05 13.99 -16.60
CA VAL A 971 -41.76 13.68 -15.35
C VAL A 971 -42.24 12.22 -15.34
N ARG A 972 -42.58 11.68 -16.51
CA ARG A 972 -42.94 10.27 -16.66
C ARG A 972 -41.74 9.35 -16.40
N ASP A 973 -40.54 9.74 -16.81
CA ASP A 973 -39.31 9.00 -16.48
C ASP A 973 -39.05 8.98 -14.96
N ASN A 974 -39.24 10.12 -14.27
CA ASN A 974 -39.14 10.18 -12.81
C ASN A 974 -40.17 9.27 -12.13
N PHE A 975 -41.42 9.27 -12.61
CA PHE A 975 -42.45 8.35 -12.11
C PHE A 975 -42.06 6.88 -12.34
N GLN A 976 -41.53 6.54 -13.51
CA GLN A 976 -41.06 5.19 -13.81
C GLN A 976 -39.91 4.76 -12.88
N ARG A 977 -39.04 5.69 -12.48
CA ARG A 977 -37.99 5.46 -11.46
C ARG A 977 -38.60 5.19 -10.09
N VAL A 978 -39.68 5.88 -9.69
CA VAL A 978 -40.39 5.59 -8.44
C VAL A 978 -40.95 4.16 -8.45
N LEU A 979 -41.63 3.75 -9.52
CA LEU A 979 -42.13 2.37 -9.65
C LEU A 979 -40.99 1.33 -9.60
N THR A 980 -39.86 1.65 -10.25
CA THR A 980 -38.67 0.81 -10.22
C THR A 980 -38.11 0.67 -8.80
N GLN A 981 -38.06 1.77 -8.05
CA GLN A 981 -37.57 1.76 -6.67
C GLN A 981 -38.52 1.03 -5.72
N LEU A 982 -39.85 1.19 -5.87
CA LEU A 982 -40.84 0.41 -5.12
C LEU A 982 -40.66 -1.09 -5.34
N THR A 983 -40.30 -1.50 -6.56
CA THR A 983 -40.01 -2.91 -6.89
C THR A 983 -38.74 -3.40 -6.20
N ARG A 984 -37.65 -2.63 -6.25
CA ARG A 984 -36.38 -2.94 -5.55
C ARG A 984 -36.57 -3.06 -4.05
N ASP A 985 -37.36 -2.14 -3.49
CA ASP A 985 -37.59 -2.05 -2.05
C ASP A 985 -38.50 -3.17 -1.51
N LEU A 986 -39.10 -4.01 -2.36
CA LEU A 986 -39.67 -5.28 -1.90
C LEU A 986 -38.58 -6.16 -1.26
N LYS A 987 -37.42 -6.28 -1.93
CA LYS A 987 -36.25 -7.00 -1.43
C LYS A 987 -35.55 -6.21 -0.33
N ASP A 988 -35.13 -5.00 -0.67
CA ASP A 988 -34.16 -4.25 0.14
C ASP A 988 -34.77 -3.66 1.42
N TYR A 989 -36.08 -3.47 1.43
CA TYR A 989 -36.78 -2.78 2.51
C TYR A 989 -37.88 -3.64 3.15
N VAL A 990 -38.84 -4.15 2.38
CA VAL A 990 -40.01 -4.87 2.90
C VAL A 990 -39.62 -6.22 3.52
N VAL A 991 -39.04 -7.13 2.74
CA VAL A 991 -38.62 -8.45 3.24
C VAL A 991 -37.53 -8.31 4.29
N LYS A 992 -36.49 -7.53 4.01
CA LYS A 992 -35.34 -7.37 4.92
C LYS A 992 -35.71 -6.73 6.27
N LYS A 993 -36.64 -5.77 6.31
CA LYS A 993 -37.10 -5.13 7.56
C LYS A 993 -38.41 -5.70 8.10
N ASN A 994 -38.87 -6.84 7.55
CA ASN A 994 -40.09 -7.53 7.95
C ASN A 994 -41.33 -6.58 8.01
N LYS A 995 -41.57 -5.84 6.92
CA LYS A 995 -42.73 -4.94 6.75
C LYS A 995 -43.85 -5.62 5.99
N ILE A 996 -45.04 -5.00 6.01
CA ILE A 996 -46.20 -5.54 5.29
C ILE A 996 -45.96 -5.57 3.77
N ILE A 997 -46.29 -6.70 3.14
CA ILE A 997 -46.20 -6.86 1.69
C ILE A 997 -47.31 -6.00 1.03
N PRO A 998 -46.97 -5.07 0.12
CA PRO A 998 -47.88 -4.00 -0.32
C PRO A 998 -48.88 -4.42 -1.39
N VAL A 999 -49.56 -5.57 -1.26
CA VAL A 999 -50.43 -6.13 -2.31
C VAL A 999 -51.55 -5.17 -2.73
N LYS A 1000 -52.27 -4.61 -1.75
CA LYS A 1000 -53.39 -3.69 -1.99
C LYS A 1000 -52.91 -2.40 -2.64
N MET A 1001 -51.84 -1.80 -2.12
CA MET A 1001 -51.25 -0.58 -2.68
C MET A 1001 -50.81 -0.82 -4.14
N PHE A 1002 -50.08 -1.90 -4.40
CA PHE A 1002 -49.57 -2.21 -5.74
C PHE A 1002 -50.69 -2.48 -6.75
N SER A 1003 -51.76 -3.16 -6.31
CA SER A 1003 -52.97 -3.37 -7.13
C SER A 1003 -53.68 -2.05 -7.44
N ASN A 1004 -53.82 -1.15 -6.46
CA ASN A 1004 -54.40 0.17 -6.69
C ASN A 1004 -53.58 1.01 -7.67
N ILE A 1005 -52.25 0.92 -7.61
CA ILE A 1005 -51.36 1.59 -8.57
C ILE A 1005 -51.60 1.02 -9.97
N GLN A 1006 -51.68 -0.31 -10.11
CA GLN A 1006 -51.94 -0.99 -11.38
C GLN A 1006 -53.26 -0.48 -12.00
N ASP A 1007 -54.35 -0.48 -11.23
CA ASP A 1007 -55.66 -0.03 -11.69
C ASP A 1007 -55.63 1.42 -12.20
N GLU A 1008 -54.94 2.33 -11.51
CA GLU A 1008 -54.88 3.73 -11.92
C GLU A 1008 -54.01 3.94 -13.17
N ILE A 1009 -52.85 3.27 -13.28
CA ILE A 1009 -51.99 3.41 -14.47
C ILE A 1009 -52.63 2.79 -15.71
N GLU A 1010 -53.35 1.67 -15.57
CA GLU A 1010 -54.08 1.04 -16.68
C GLU A 1010 -55.27 1.89 -17.15
N LYS A 1011 -55.96 2.58 -16.23
CA LYS A 1011 -57.02 3.55 -16.58
C LYS A 1011 -56.47 4.80 -17.26
N SER A 1012 -55.28 5.24 -16.86
CA SER A 1012 -54.74 6.55 -17.26
C SER A 1012 -53.86 6.51 -18.51
N LEU A 1013 -53.29 5.35 -18.86
CA LEU A 1013 -52.33 5.22 -19.95
C LEU A 1013 -52.81 4.25 -21.03
N ARG A 1014 -52.56 4.63 -22.28
CA ARG A 1014 -52.84 3.75 -23.43
C ARG A 1014 -51.78 2.66 -23.51
N VAL A 1015 -52.23 1.41 -23.59
CA VAL A 1015 -51.37 0.22 -23.72
C VAL A 1015 -50.45 0.32 -24.94
N THR A 1016 -50.94 0.84 -26.07
CA THR A 1016 -50.16 0.97 -27.32
C THR A 1016 -48.89 1.81 -27.18
N GLU A 1017 -48.86 2.76 -26.23
CA GLU A 1017 -47.73 3.66 -26.02
C GLU A 1017 -46.88 3.25 -24.80
N ASN A 1018 -47.46 2.49 -23.85
CA ASN A 1018 -46.86 2.25 -22.53
C ASN A 1018 -46.75 0.77 -22.16
N TYR A 1019 -46.84 -0.13 -23.15
CA TYR A 1019 -46.87 -1.59 -22.96
C TYR A 1019 -45.77 -2.07 -21.99
N LEU A 1020 -44.50 -1.68 -22.20
CA LEU A 1020 -43.38 -2.12 -21.34
C LEU A 1020 -43.59 -1.78 -19.86
N MET A 1021 -44.05 -0.57 -19.55
CA MET A 1021 -44.25 -0.13 -18.17
C MET A 1021 -45.44 -0.85 -17.53
N LEU A 1022 -46.56 -0.96 -18.26
CA LEU A 1022 -47.78 -1.62 -17.80
C LEU A 1022 -47.54 -3.11 -17.57
N THR A 1023 -46.94 -3.81 -18.54
CA THR A 1023 -46.61 -5.25 -18.42
C THR A 1023 -45.61 -5.51 -17.30
N ARG A 1024 -44.56 -4.68 -17.17
CA ARG A 1024 -43.61 -4.80 -16.05
C ARG A 1024 -44.31 -4.64 -14.70
N TRP A 1025 -45.18 -3.63 -14.55
CA TRP A 1025 -45.90 -3.43 -13.29
C TRP A 1025 -46.93 -4.54 -13.01
N LYS A 1026 -47.65 -5.01 -14.04
CA LYS A 1026 -48.54 -6.18 -13.95
C LYS A 1026 -47.79 -7.43 -13.44
N LEU A 1027 -46.58 -7.67 -13.95
CA LEU A 1027 -45.69 -8.73 -13.46
C LEU A 1027 -45.23 -8.48 -12.01
N THR A 1028 -44.88 -7.25 -11.65
CA THR A 1028 -44.56 -6.88 -10.26
C THR A 1028 -45.74 -7.19 -9.32
N VAL A 1029 -46.97 -6.79 -9.65
CA VAL A 1029 -48.15 -7.05 -8.80
C VAL A 1029 -48.41 -8.55 -8.66
N ALA A 1030 -48.26 -9.33 -9.74
CA ALA A 1030 -48.39 -10.78 -9.70
C ALA A 1030 -47.37 -11.41 -8.75
N LEU A 1031 -46.10 -11.00 -8.81
CA LEU A 1031 -45.07 -11.48 -7.90
C LEU A 1031 -45.39 -11.08 -6.44
N THR A 1032 -45.74 -9.83 -6.19
CA THR A 1032 -46.07 -9.34 -4.83
C THR A 1032 -47.23 -10.11 -4.20
N LYS A 1033 -48.26 -10.47 -4.98
CA LYS A 1033 -49.39 -11.31 -4.52
C LYS A 1033 -48.98 -12.73 -4.13
N LEU A 1034 -48.00 -13.31 -4.83
CA LEU A 1034 -47.47 -14.61 -4.45
C LEU A 1034 -46.62 -14.51 -3.19
N MET A 1035 -45.80 -13.46 -3.08
CA MET A 1035 -44.97 -13.21 -1.92
C MET A 1035 -45.78 -13.02 -0.62
N GLU A 1036 -46.99 -12.46 -0.68
CA GLU A 1036 -47.87 -12.32 0.49
C GLU A 1036 -48.16 -13.65 1.21
N LYS A 1037 -48.07 -14.78 0.51
CA LYS A 1037 -48.32 -16.12 1.04
C LYS A 1037 -47.07 -16.78 1.65
N THR A 1038 -45.90 -16.16 1.51
CA THR A 1038 -44.62 -16.70 1.97
C THR A 1038 -44.34 -16.32 3.42
N ASN A 1039 -43.53 -17.12 4.11
CA ASN A 1039 -43.25 -16.93 5.55
C ASN A 1039 -41.76 -16.66 5.87
N SER A 1040 -40.87 -16.59 4.88
CA SER A 1040 -39.43 -16.36 5.13
C SER A 1040 -39.11 -14.86 5.20
N ASN A 1041 -38.11 -14.53 6.01
CA ASN A 1041 -37.50 -13.20 6.04
C ASN A 1041 -36.31 -13.09 5.08
N GLU A 1042 -35.97 -14.18 4.37
CA GLU A 1042 -34.93 -14.21 3.35
C GLU A 1042 -35.54 -14.10 1.96
N TRP A 1043 -35.05 -13.13 1.18
CA TRP A 1043 -35.55 -12.85 -0.17
C TRP A 1043 -35.50 -14.07 -1.10
N TYR A 1044 -34.38 -14.79 -1.11
CA TYR A 1044 -34.21 -15.92 -2.03
C TYR A 1044 -35.08 -17.11 -1.66
N ASP A 1045 -35.38 -17.34 -0.38
CA ASP A 1045 -36.32 -18.38 0.04
C ASP A 1045 -37.73 -18.09 -0.45
N ASN A 1046 -38.21 -16.86 -0.22
CA ASN A 1046 -39.54 -16.44 -0.68
C ASN A 1046 -39.66 -16.54 -2.20
N VAL A 1047 -38.63 -16.11 -2.91
CA VAL A 1047 -38.60 -16.13 -4.39
C VAL A 1047 -38.54 -17.55 -4.95
N ASN A 1048 -37.77 -18.45 -4.31
CA ASN A 1048 -37.72 -19.88 -4.68
C ASN A 1048 -39.05 -20.59 -4.37
N GLU A 1049 -39.78 -20.19 -3.34
CA GLU A 1049 -41.10 -20.77 -3.03
C GLU A 1049 -42.14 -20.42 -4.10
N VAL A 1050 -42.09 -19.18 -4.61
CA VAL A 1050 -43.09 -18.68 -5.58
C VAL A 1050 -42.70 -18.89 -7.04
N GLU A 1051 -41.46 -19.27 -7.34
CA GLU A 1051 -40.95 -19.39 -8.71
C GLU A 1051 -41.84 -20.23 -9.65
N PRO A 1052 -42.39 -21.41 -9.27
CA PRO A 1052 -43.11 -22.24 -10.23
C PRO A 1052 -44.49 -21.67 -10.55
N GLU A 1053 -45.12 -21.00 -9.57
CA GLU A 1053 -46.41 -20.35 -9.76
C GLU A 1053 -46.24 -19.03 -10.54
N PHE A 1054 -45.19 -18.26 -10.23
CA PHE A 1054 -44.88 -17.04 -10.97
C PHE A 1054 -44.54 -17.31 -12.44
N GLY A 1055 -43.80 -18.39 -12.71
CA GLY A 1055 -43.48 -18.81 -14.08
C GLY A 1055 -44.72 -19.18 -14.90
N LYS A 1056 -45.71 -19.84 -14.29
CA LYS A 1056 -47.01 -20.12 -14.94
C LYS A 1056 -47.78 -18.84 -15.25
N ILE A 1057 -47.82 -17.89 -14.31
CA ILE A 1057 -48.46 -16.58 -14.54
C ILE A 1057 -47.78 -15.83 -15.69
N CYS A 1058 -46.45 -15.87 -15.78
CA CYS A 1058 -45.71 -15.27 -16.88
C CYS A 1058 -46.12 -15.89 -18.23
N LEU A 1059 -46.24 -17.22 -18.30
CA LEU A 1059 -46.70 -17.93 -19.50
C LEU A 1059 -48.13 -17.53 -19.89
N ASP A 1060 -49.05 -17.50 -18.92
CA ASP A 1060 -50.45 -17.17 -19.18
C ASP A 1060 -50.62 -15.71 -19.65
N TYR A 1061 -49.87 -14.78 -19.05
CA TYR A 1061 -49.84 -13.39 -19.51
C TYR A 1061 -49.23 -13.25 -20.91
N LEU A 1062 -48.16 -13.98 -21.21
CA LEU A 1062 -47.57 -13.97 -22.55
C LEU A 1062 -48.55 -14.51 -23.61
N LYS A 1063 -49.26 -15.60 -23.32
CA LYS A 1063 -50.31 -16.14 -24.20
C LYS A 1063 -51.42 -15.12 -24.44
N GLN A 1064 -51.94 -14.53 -23.36
CA GLN A 1064 -52.96 -13.49 -23.43
C GLN A 1064 -52.52 -12.31 -24.31
N ASP A 1065 -51.28 -11.84 -24.12
CA ASP A 1065 -50.75 -10.70 -24.87
C ASP A 1065 -50.53 -11.04 -26.35
N VAL A 1066 -50.10 -12.27 -26.66
CA VAL A 1066 -49.98 -12.77 -28.04
C VAL A 1066 -51.34 -12.81 -28.74
N ASP A 1067 -52.37 -13.32 -28.05
CA ASP A 1067 -53.74 -13.40 -28.58
C ASP A 1067 -54.38 -12.02 -28.75
N THR A 1068 -54.10 -11.09 -27.83
CA THR A 1068 -54.71 -9.75 -27.80
C THR A 1068 -54.01 -8.76 -28.72
N HIS A 1069 -52.71 -8.92 -28.97
CA HIS A 1069 -51.90 -8.01 -29.76
C HIS A 1069 -51.41 -8.65 -31.06
N PHE A 1070 -50.21 -9.22 -31.05
CA PHE A 1070 -49.59 -9.87 -32.21
C PHE A 1070 -48.44 -10.79 -31.75
N PRO A 1071 -48.09 -11.84 -32.52
CA PRO A 1071 -47.05 -12.80 -32.14
C PRO A 1071 -45.72 -12.19 -31.70
N CYS A 1072 -45.22 -11.15 -32.39
CA CYS A 1072 -43.95 -10.48 -32.07
C CYS A 1072 -43.94 -9.68 -30.76
N ILE A 1073 -45.07 -9.57 -30.04
CA ILE A 1073 -45.15 -8.89 -28.74
C ILE A 1073 -44.23 -9.52 -27.69
N TYR A 1074 -43.84 -10.80 -27.90
CA TYR A 1074 -42.91 -11.53 -27.05
C TYR A 1074 -41.59 -10.79 -26.79
N LYS A 1075 -41.14 -9.92 -27.72
CA LYS A 1075 -39.92 -9.10 -27.56
C LYS A 1075 -40.10 -7.96 -26.55
N LEU A 1076 -41.28 -7.35 -26.52
CA LEU A 1076 -41.57 -6.34 -25.51
C LEU A 1076 -41.83 -7.00 -24.17
N PHE A 1077 -42.49 -8.17 -24.17
CA PHE A 1077 -42.68 -8.96 -22.96
C PHE A 1077 -41.34 -9.43 -22.36
N SER A 1078 -40.42 -9.96 -23.17
CA SER A 1078 -39.07 -10.38 -22.73
C SER A 1078 -38.32 -9.21 -22.10
N ASN A 1079 -38.37 -8.02 -22.72
CA ASN A 1079 -37.78 -6.80 -22.17
C ASN A 1079 -38.40 -6.40 -20.82
N ALA A 1080 -39.73 -6.45 -20.69
CA ALA A 1080 -40.42 -6.12 -19.46
C ALA A 1080 -40.04 -7.08 -18.31
N LEU A 1081 -40.02 -8.40 -18.60
CA LEU A 1081 -39.66 -9.44 -17.63
C LEU A 1081 -38.17 -9.39 -17.28
N SER A 1082 -37.28 -9.15 -18.25
CA SER A 1082 -35.84 -8.98 -18.00
C SER A 1082 -35.58 -7.77 -17.11
N THR A 1083 -36.24 -6.65 -17.39
CA THR A 1083 -36.13 -5.44 -16.56
C THR A 1083 -36.62 -5.68 -15.14
N LEU A 1084 -37.66 -6.51 -14.96
CA LEU A 1084 -38.10 -6.93 -13.63
C LEU A 1084 -37.01 -7.74 -12.92
N PHE A 1085 -36.41 -8.73 -13.59
CA PHE A 1085 -35.31 -9.51 -13.03
C PHE A 1085 -34.10 -8.66 -12.64
N ASP A 1086 -33.76 -7.66 -13.46
CA ASP A 1086 -32.68 -6.71 -13.15
C ASP A 1086 -33.02 -5.83 -11.94
N ASN A 1087 -34.29 -5.42 -11.82
CA ASN A 1087 -34.76 -4.66 -10.66
C ASN A 1087 -34.78 -5.47 -9.37
N LEU A 1088 -34.91 -6.79 -9.46
CA LEU A 1088 -34.92 -7.68 -8.30
C LEU A 1088 -33.53 -8.26 -7.98
N ASP A 1089 -32.54 -8.01 -8.85
CA ASP A 1089 -31.23 -8.65 -8.79
C ASP A 1089 -31.39 -10.19 -8.67
N ALA A 1090 -32.17 -10.73 -9.60
CA ALA A 1090 -32.54 -12.13 -9.67
C ALA A 1090 -31.33 -13.01 -10.04
N ASN A 1091 -31.12 -14.09 -9.27
CA ASN A 1091 -30.08 -15.08 -9.57
C ASN A 1091 -30.47 -15.98 -10.75
N ASP A 1092 -29.49 -16.67 -11.32
CA ASP A 1092 -29.70 -17.49 -12.52
C ASP A 1092 -30.57 -18.72 -12.24
N SER A 1093 -30.54 -19.27 -11.03
CA SER A 1093 -31.41 -20.38 -10.61
C SER A 1093 -32.90 -20.01 -10.73
N PHE A 1094 -33.28 -18.88 -10.15
CA PHE A 1094 -34.65 -18.36 -10.21
C PHE A 1094 -35.07 -18.10 -11.66
N LYS A 1095 -34.19 -17.44 -12.44
CA LYS A 1095 -34.46 -17.16 -13.86
C LYS A 1095 -34.72 -18.44 -14.66
N ILE A 1096 -33.90 -19.47 -14.46
CA ILE A 1096 -34.04 -20.78 -15.14
C ILE A 1096 -35.39 -21.43 -14.83
N LYS A 1097 -35.82 -21.41 -13.57
CA LYS A 1097 -37.09 -22.03 -13.16
C LYS A 1097 -38.30 -21.32 -13.76
N ILE A 1098 -38.22 -20.00 -13.91
CA ILE A 1098 -39.21 -19.23 -14.67
C ILE A 1098 -39.19 -19.63 -16.15
N TYR A 1099 -38.01 -19.77 -16.76
CA TYR A 1099 -37.88 -20.20 -18.15
C TYR A 1099 -38.44 -21.61 -18.38
N GLU A 1100 -38.12 -22.57 -17.51
CA GLU A 1100 -38.66 -23.94 -17.56
C GLU A 1100 -40.20 -23.93 -17.52
N SER A 1101 -40.78 -23.06 -16.69
CA SER A 1101 -42.24 -22.90 -16.60
C SER A 1101 -42.85 -22.30 -17.86
N ILE A 1102 -42.17 -21.33 -18.50
CA ILE A 1102 -42.60 -20.75 -19.79
C ILE A 1102 -42.52 -21.79 -20.91
N LEU A 1103 -41.53 -22.70 -20.87
CA LEU A 1103 -41.36 -23.79 -21.83
C LEU A 1103 -42.26 -25.01 -21.56
N ALA A 1104 -43.09 -24.99 -20.53
CA ALA A 1104 -43.96 -26.12 -20.16
C ALA A 1104 -45.01 -26.43 -21.25
N ASP A 1105 -45.46 -25.41 -22.00
CA ASP A 1105 -46.32 -25.58 -23.17
C ASP A 1105 -45.46 -25.78 -24.43
N LYS A 1106 -45.39 -27.03 -24.89
CA LYS A 1106 -44.57 -27.43 -26.03
C LYS A 1106 -45.08 -26.91 -27.37
N ASP A 1107 -46.34 -26.49 -27.46
CA ASP A 1107 -46.92 -26.01 -28.73
C ASP A 1107 -46.83 -24.48 -28.85
N PHE A 1108 -46.49 -23.77 -27.77
CA PHE A 1108 -46.44 -22.31 -27.73
C PHE A 1108 -45.07 -21.75 -28.15
N VAL A 1109 -44.91 -21.50 -29.45
CA VAL A 1109 -43.67 -21.01 -30.08
C VAL A 1109 -43.11 -19.74 -29.41
N GLN A 1110 -43.96 -18.77 -29.08
CA GLN A 1110 -43.53 -17.49 -28.52
C GLN A 1110 -42.87 -17.66 -27.13
N GLY A 1111 -43.23 -18.68 -26.35
CA GLY A 1111 -42.56 -19.00 -25.09
C GLY A 1111 -41.10 -19.40 -25.29
N TYR A 1112 -40.81 -20.17 -26.35
CA TYR A 1112 -39.44 -20.50 -26.74
C TYR A 1112 -38.68 -19.26 -27.20
N LEU A 1113 -39.30 -18.39 -27.99
CA LEU A 1113 -38.66 -17.16 -28.47
C LEU A 1113 -38.33 -16.18 -27.33
N THR A 1114 -39.24 -15.99 -26.37
CA THR A 1114 -39.00 -15.21 -25.15
C THR A 1114 -37.81 -15.77 -24.36
N THR A 1115 -37.76 -17.10 -24.18
CA THR A 1115 -36.68 -17.75 -23.44
C THR A 1115 -35.32 -17.61 -24.13
N ILE A 1116 -35.26 -17.74 -25.46
CA ILE A 1116 -34.03 -17.51 -26.25
C ILE A 1116 -33.52 -16.08 -26.08
N ASP A 1117 -34.42 -15.11 -26.13
CA ASP A 1117 -34.07 -13.68 -26.06
C ASP A 1117 -33.45 -13.34 -24.70
N MET A 1118 -34.07 -13.82 -23.62
CA MET A 1118 -33.68 -13.55 -22.24
C MET A 1118 -32.46 -14.36 -21.76
N SER A 1119 -32.35 -15.63 -22.12
CA SER A 1119 -31.28 -16.52 -21.62
C SER A 1119 -30.01 -16.54 -22.48
N GLY A 1120 -30.05 -15.94 -23.69
CA GLY A 1120 -28.97 -16.05 -24.68
C GLY A 1120 -27.61 -15.52 -24.23
N GLN A 1121 -27.58 -14.39 -23.52
CA GLN A 1121 -26.33 -13.87 -22.97
C GLN A 1121 -25.83 -14.72 -21.80
N SER A 1122 -26.71 -15.09 -20.85
CA SER A 1122 -26.33 -15.91 -19.69
C SER A 1122 -25.78 -17.28 -20.08
N TYR A 1123 -26.38 -17.95 -21.06
CA TYR A 1123 -25.89 -19.23 -21.58
C TYR A 1123 -24.47 -19.14 -22.16
N MET A 1124 -24.04 -18.00 -22.71
CA MET A 1124 -22.66 -17.84 -23.20
C MET A 1124 -21.65 -17.76 -22.05
N TYR A 1125 -22.00 -17.08 -20.96
CA TYR A 1125 -21.13 -16.93 -19.80
C TYR A 1125 -21.10 -18.18 -18.91
N ASP A 1126 -22.23 -18.89 -18.80
CA ASP A 1126 -22.36 -20.12 -18.01
C ASP A 1126 -23.16 -21.20 -18.76
N LYS A 1127 -22.48 -21.86 -19.69
CA LYS A 1127 -23.08 -22.95 -20.48
C LYS A 1127 -23.60 -24.09 -19.62
N SER A 1128 -22.86 -24.46 -18.57
CA SER A 1128 -23.18 -25.61 -17.71
C SER A 1128 -24.53 -25.43 -17.02
N THR A 1129 -24.80 -24.23 -16.52
CA THR A 1129 -26.03 -23.96 -15.74
C THR A 1129 -27.27 -23.90 -16.64
N TYR A 1130 -27.12 -23.55 -17.91
CA TYR A 1130 -28.22 -23.37 -18.87
C TYR A 1130 -28.32 -24.49 -19.94
N GLU A 1131 -27.52 -25.56 -19.81
CA GLU A 1131 -27.37 -26.60 -20.84
C GLU A 1131 -28.69 -27.34 -21.13
N ASP A 1132 -29.40 -27.77 -20.08
CA ASP A 1132 -30.65 -28.50 -20.20
C ASP A 1132 -31.74 -27.66 -20.89
N LEU A 1133 -31.86 -26.39 -20.47
CA LEU A 1133 -32.79 -25.42 -21.05
C LEU A 1133 -32.52 -25.21 -22.55
N TRP A 1134 -31.26 -25.01 -22.94
CA TRP A 1134 -30.88 -24.78 -24.33
C TRP A 1134 -30.93 -26.05 -25.19
N THR A 1135 -30.83 -27.23 -24.58
CA THR A 1135 -31.06 -28.51 -25.25
C THR A 1135 -32.54 -28.68 -25.58
N GLN A 1136 -33.44 -28.39 -24.63
CA GLN A 1136 -34.89 -28.41 -24.87
C GLN A 1136 -35.29 -27.45 -26.02
N ILE A 1137 -34.71 -26.26 -26.08
CA ILE A 1137 -34.96 -25.30 -27.17
C ILE A 1137 -34.47 -25.83 -28.52
N PHE A 1138 -33.29 -26.47 -28.54
CA PHE A 1138 -32.70 -27.02 -29.76
C PHE A 1138 -33.53 -28.16 -30.37
N GLU A 1139 -34.07 -29.03 -29.51
CA GLU A 1139 -34.86 -30.20 -29.92
C GLU A 1139 -36.28 -29.85 -30.41
N HIS A 1140 -36.74 -28.62 -30.18
CA HIS A 1140 -38.08 -28.19 -30.54
C HIS A 1140 -38.37 -28.31 -32.05
N PRO A 1141 -39.53 -28.86 -32.49
CA PRO A 1141 -39.78 -29.18 -33.90
C PRO A 1141 -40.01 -27.95 -34.81
N SER A 1142 -40.38 -26.79 -34.26
CA SER A 1142 -40.65 -25.57 -35.04
C SER A 1142 -39.40 -25.02 -35.74
N VAL A 1143 -39.52 -24.75 -37.05
CA VAL A 1143 -38.48 -24.12 -37.86
C VAL A 1143 -38.14 -22.72 -37.34
N GLU A 1144 -39.14 -21.96 -36.89
CA GLU A 1144 -38.95 -20.61 -36.36
C GLU A 1144 -38.07 -20.60 -35.10
N VAL A 1145 -38.35 -21.51 -34.15
CA VAL A 1145 -37.53 -21.66 -32.92
C VAL A 1145 -36.09 -22.01 -33.27
N LYS A 1146 -35.88 -22.95 -34.21
CA LYS A 1146 -34.54 -23.32 -34.66
C LYS A 1146 -33.81 -22.16 -35.32
N MET A 1147 -34.49 -21.38 -36.17
CA MET A 1147 -33.89 -20.19 -36.80
C MET A 1147 -33.43 -19.18 -35.75
N HIS A 1148 -34.26 -18.89 -34.74
CA HIS A 1148 -33.89 -17.97 -33.66
C HIS A 1148 -32.76 -18.52 -32.77
N TYR A 1149 -32.77 -19.81 -32.46
CA TYR A 1149 -31.67 -20.48 -31.76
C TYR A 1149 -30.34 -20.31 -32.50
N TYR A 1150 -30.30 -20.58 -33.81
CA TYR A 1150 -29.08 -20.47 -34.60
C TYR A 1150 -28.65 -19.02 -34.85
N ASN A 1151 -29.60 -18.11 -35.10
CA ASN A 1151 -29.30 -16.68 -35.25
C ASN A 1151 -28.71 -16.12 -33.96
N ARG A 1152 -29.30 -16.43 -32.80
CA ARG A 1152 -28.74 -16.00 -31.51
C ARG A 1152 -27.35 -16.61 -31.30
N ARG A 1153 -27.14 -17.88 -31.65
CA ARG A 1153 -25.81 -18.51 -31.63
C ARG A 1153 -24.80 -17.89 -32.60
N LYS A 1154 -25.25 -17.31 -33.72
CA LYS A 1154 -24.40 -16.66 -34.72
C LYS A 1154 -24.03 -15.24 -34.30
N ASP A 1155 -25.02 -14.44 -33.91
CA ASP A 1155 -24.81 -13.07 -33.39
C ASP A 1155 -23.88 -13.09 -32.17
N LEU A 1156 -23.92 -14.17 -31.36
CA LEU A 1156 -23.04 -14.39 -30.22
C LEU A 1156 -21.69 -15.06 -30.57
N ARG A 1157 -21.46 -15.48 -31.82
CA ARG A 1157 -20.14 -15.90 -32.35
C ARG A 1157 -19.40 -14.75 -33.04
N ASP A 1158 -20.15 -13.79 -33.56
CA ASP A 1158 -19.62 -12.60 -34.25
C ASP A 1158 -19.25 -11.46 -33.26
N TYR A 1159 -19.80 -11.50 -32.03
CA TYR A 1159 -19.33 -10.75 -30.84
C TYR A 1159 -18.25 -11.54 -30.10
#